data_AF-A0A9D7XRQ0-F1
#
_entry.id   AF-A0A9D7XRQ0-F1
#
_cell.length_a   1.000
_cell.length_b   1.000
_cell.length_c   1.000
_cell.angle_alpha   90.00
_cell.angle_beta   90.00
_cell.angle_gamma   90.00
#
_symmetry.space_group_name_H-M   'P 1'
#
loop_
_entity.id
_entity.type
_entity.pdbx_description
1 polymer ?
#
loop_
_entity_poly.entity_id
_entity_poly.type
_entity_poly.pdbx_seq_one_letter_code
_entity_poly.pdbx_strand_id
1 'polypeptide(L)'
;MKSPFKFLDAFTLQDKDSFFGRDQEIETIYSLVFKTPMLLVYGLSGTGKTSLVQCGLASRFDGPDWYPIFIRRNDNINMSTATAMNHALGNLAKETLAENVSILLRKTLRPVYLLFDQFEELFILGHEDEQKTFMNSLRELLDAQLPSKIILIMREEYIGQLYNYETLIPELFDFRFRVEPMGPGKIKNVIESSFEKFNIHLAEPKDELLDAMVHNISDPRAGITLPYLQVYLDMLYRDKYKKQYGTVEQTAFPKIDISKSDIESIGKIDNVLERFLDDQTKELRGQLSTKFKNVNPNVIQQVLDIFVSEEGTKRPVAYKQSGNDIVLTDDTASPLKEVPAPLLTEILTSLQSDRILRRSDENFELAHDSLALVIDGKRSESQRQLQNVRKRLLNAYEEYQKTGAFLNQKQLASFEEYLPHLGLSKEISLFMDKCEEEVVRKNAEEKDRLQAENRITQQKKLARTRGIWLSIACILAAIAVFMAYQSRKKAIELEIKSAALQVEKEKSNHQLDSIANILIQVDQQFGMMDSIVKGELPYSDLVKSVITLKSLVRNDTMKASEMAAQYISVIRILTSANIEQGAEKAKEDSIFNTSHVNLVLLLNTPQPKEYIQVKWMKANGNVIGDPYYLNVKSDSSQTWVTATTTIKDTGEYRVAIFNSIGVEVGRHYFRIKAAAVNEVSMTETSKFITMASGSIESPGQETNSFKKGQMIHYWFRINSPKGGDILLVKLMGPDNKKVWEDKFTTAVNTDKGFRGHSFHGAKASGKFYIKIVNAKGDELAGHEITIE
;
A
#
# COMPACT_ATOMS: atom_id res chain seq x y z
N MET A 1 41.62 21.88 -35.56
CA MET A 1 41.73 22.56 -34.25
C MET A 1 41.61 21.56 -33.11
N LYS A 2 42.57 21.57 -32.16
CA LYS A 2 42.60 20.69 -30.98
C LYS A 2 42.29 21.50 -29.72
N SER A 3 41.23 21.13 -29.01
CA SER A 3 40.89 21.74 -27.71
C SER A 3 41.84 21.26 -26.61
N PRO A 4 42.20 22.11 -25.64
CA PRO A 4 43.02 21.71 -24.48
C PRO A 4 42.25 20.84 -23.48
N PHE A 5 40.92 20.93 -23.46
CA PHE A 5 40.07 20.20 -22.52
C PHE A 5 39.81 18.79 -23.05
N LYS A 6 39.88 17.80 -22.15
CA LYS A 6 39.76 16.37 -22.51
C LYS A 6 38.32 15.92 -22.72
N PHE A 7 37.37 16.86 -22.66
CA PHE A 7 35.94 16.62 -22.73
C PHE A 7 35.48 15.65 -21.65
N LEU A 8 35.49 14.36 -21.95
CA LEU A 8 34.97 13.31 -21.10
C LEU A 8 36.09 12.32 -20.70
N ASP A 9 37.25 12.36 -21.34
CA ASP A 9 38.34 11.42 -21.06
C ASP A 9 39.01 11.66 -19.72
N ALA A 10 39.38 10.56 -19.05
CA ALA A 10 40.19 10.64 -17.85
C ALA A 10 41.57 11.24 -18.16
N PHE A 11 42.09 12.03 -17.23
CA PHE A 11 43.50 12.42 -17.25
C PHE A 11 44.36 11.20 -16.96
N THR A 12 45.44 11.06 -17.72
CA THR A 12 46.48 10.04 -17.61
C THR A 12 47.81 10.71 -17.24
N LEU A 13 48.85 9.93 -16.97
CA LEU A 13 50.18 10.46 -16.68
C LEU A 13 50.72 11.45 -17.73
N GLN A 14 50.34 11.30 -19.01
CA GLN A 14 50.73 12.22 -20.09
C GLN A 14 50.11 13.60 -19.94
N ASP A 15 49.03 13.73 -19.18
CA ASP A 15 48.27 14.96 -19.01
C ASP A 15 48.61 15.68 -17.69
N LYS A 16 49.68 15.28 -17.00
CA LYS A 16 50.05 15.80 -15.67
C LYS A 16 50.15 17.32 -15.61
N ASP A 17 50.62 17.95 -16.69
CA ASP A 17 50.81 19.42 -16.77
C ASP A 17 49.49 20.18 -16.96
N SER A 18 48.38 19.46 -17.09
CA SER A 18 47.02 19.95 -17.32
C SER A 18 46.04 19.48 -16.23
N PHE A 19 46.53 18.79 -15.19
CA PHE A 19 45.72 18.25 -14.10
C PHE A 19 45.89 19.11 -12.84
N PHE A 20 44.83 19.84 -12.47
CA PHE A 20 44.89 20.87 -11.42
C PHE A 20 43.93 20.61 -10.26
N GLY A 21 44.26 21.20 -9.11
CA GLY A 21 43.35 21.30 -7.97
C GLY A 21 43.14 19.97 -7.26
N ARG A 22 44.08 19.04 -7.27
CA ARG A 22 44.00 17.80 -6.45
C ARG A 22 45.27 17.56 -5.64
N ASP A 23 46.08 18.60 -5.41
CA ASP A 23 47.41 18.47 -4.82
C ASP A 23 47.38 17.82 -3.43
N GLN A 24 46.46 18.25 -2.56
CA GLN A 24 46.32 17.68 -1.21
C GLN A 24 45.88 16.22 -1.24
N GLU A 25 44.93 15.89 -2.11
CA GLU A 25 44.46 14.52 -2.29
C GLU A 25 45.55 13.60 -2.85
N ILE A 26 46.35 14.09 -3.80
CA ILE A 26 47.50 13.38 -4.36
C ILE A 26 48.52 13.06 -3.28
N GLU A 27 48.94 14.03 -2.46
CA GLU A 27 49.91 13.80 -1.37
C GLU A 27 49.38 12.80 -0.33
N THR A 28 48.08 12.86 -0.04
CA THR A 28 47.45 11.96 0.93
C THR A 28 47.43 10.53 0.41
N ILE A 29 46.96 10.30 -0.83
CA ILE A 29 46.95 8.97 -1.45
C ILE A 29 48.38 8.44 -1.58
N TYR A 30 49.31 9.26 -2.05
CA TYR A 30 50.72 8.88 -2.17
C TYR A 30 51.28 8.39 -0.82
N SER A 31 51.02 9.12 0.27
CA SER A 31 51.42 8.72 1.62
C SER A 31 50.75 7.43 2.11
N LEU A 32 49.48 7.21 1.76
CA LEU A 32 48.73 6.01 2.15
C LEU A 32 49.24 4.76 1.45
N VAL A 33 49.54 4.86 0.16
CA VAL A 33 50.00 3.72 -0.68
C VAL A 33 51.27 3.06 -0.13
N PHE A 34 52.14 3.80 0.57
CA PHE A 34 53.32 3.21 1.23
C PHE A 34 53.00 2.53 2.57
N LYS A 35 51.90 2.88 3.23
CA LYS A 35 51.53 2.36 4.56
C LYS A 35 50.77 1.04 4.53
N THR A 36 50.23 0.66 3.37
CA THR A 36 49.35 -0.51 3.23
C THR A 36 49.64 -1.27 1.95
N PRO A 37 49.45 -2.60 1.90
CA PRO A 37 49.40 -3.36 0.65
C PRO A 37 48.07 -3.15 -0.11
N MET A 38 47.00 -2.68 0.55
CA MET A 38 45.69 -2.47 -0.05
C MET A 38 45.09 -1.11 0.33
N LEU A 39 44.67 -0.33 -0.67
CA LEU A 39 44.03 0.98 -0.49
C LEU A 39 42.67 1.02 -1.20
N LEU A 40 41.63 1.41 -0.48
CA LEU A 40 40.31 1.67 -1.03
C LEU A 40 40.14 3.16 -1.36
N VAL A 41 40.03 3.51 -2.63
CA VAL A 41 39.72 4.87 -3.11
C VAL A 41 38.26 4.92 -3.54
N TYR A 42 37.43 5.70 -2.86
CA TYR A 42 35.99 5.72 -3.13
C TYR A 42 35.40 7.13 -3.12
N GLY A 43 34.19 7.30 -3.65
CA GLY A 43 33.51 8.60 -3.69
C GLY A 43 32.43 8.65 -4.76
N LEU A 44 31.66 9.75 -4.80
CA LEU A 44 30.59 9.94 -5.77
C LEU A 44 31.06 9.82 -7.23
N SER A 45 30.14 9.49 -8.13
CA SER A 45 30.40 9.52 -9.58
C SER A 45 30.81 10.94 -10.02
N GLY A 46 31.71 11.03 -11.00
CA GLY A 46 32.15 12.33 -11.55
C GLY A 46 33.10 13.16 -10.66
N THR A 47 33.57 12.63 -9.52
CA THR A 47 34.55 13.30 -8.64
C THR A 47 36.00 13.22 -9.14
N GLY A 48 36.27 12.43 -10.20
CA GLY A 48 37.58 12.31 -10.80
C GLY A 48 38.50 11.24 -10.19
N LYS A 49 37.95 10.21 -9.52
CA LYS A 49 38.71 9.11 -8.89
C LYS A 49 39.74 8.47 -9.82
N THR A 50 39.32 8.07 -11.02
CA THR A 50 40.21 7.47 -12.03
C THR A 50 41.33 8.43 -12.41
N SER A 51 41.03 9.70 -12.70
CA SER A 51 42.06 10.70 -13.02
C SER A 51 42.99 10.99 -11.85
N LEU A 52 42.48 11.00 -10.62
CA LEU A 52 43.28 11.19 -9.41
C LEU A 52 44.33 10.08 -9.26
N VAL A 53 43.99 8.83 -9.56
CA VAL A 53 44.92 7.70 -9.49
C VAL A 53 45.83 7.62 -10.73
N GLN A 54 45.26 7.68 -11.93
CA GLN A 54 45.98 7.44 -13.19
C GLN A 54 46.87 8.62 -13.63
N CYS A 55 46.54 9.83 -13.20
CA CYS A 55 47.32 11.04 -13.48
C CYS A 55 47.98 11.54 -12.20
N GLY A 56 47.17 11.92 -11.20
CA GLY A 56 47.66 12.56 -9.98
C GLY A 56 48.66 11.70 -9.21
N LEU A 57 48.22 10.54 -8.71
CA LEU A 57 49.08 9.61 -7.97
C LEU A 57 50.25 9.13 -8.84
N ALA A 58 49.98 8.71 -10.09
CA ALA A 58 51.01 8.27 -11.01
C ALA A 58 52.12 9.33 -11.23
N SER A 59 51.78 10.62 -11.22
CA SER A 59 52.75 11.72 -11.40
C SER A 59 53.73 11.92 -10.24
N ARG A 60 53.46 11.30 -9.08
CA ARG A 60 54.32 11.37 -7.88
C ARG A 60 55.39 10.30 -7.87
N PHE A 61 55.30 9.30 -8.74
CA PHE A 61 56.31 8.28 -8.88
C PHE A 61 57.29 8.65 -9.98
N ASP A 62 58.57 8.36 -9.76
CA ASP A 62 59.53 8.34 -10.84
C ASP A 62 59.21 7.17 -11.76
N GLY A 63 59.36 7.35 -13.08
CA GLY A 63 58.91 6.37 -14.09
C GLY A 63 59.30 4.90 -13.83
N PRO A 64 60.48 4.58 -13.25
CA PRO A 64 60.83 3.21 -12.85
C PRO A 64 60.02 2.66 -11.67
N ASP A 65 59.57 3.48 -10.73
CA ASP A 65 58.93 3.05 -9.48
C ASP A 65 57.43 2.78 -9.63
N TRP A 66 56.85 3.13 -10.79
CA TRP A 66 55.44 2.94 -11.09
C TRP A 66 55.25 1.88 -12.18
N TYR A 67 54.82 0.68 -11.79
CA TYR A 67 54.38 -0.36 -12.72
C TYR A 67 52.89 -0.65 -12.53
N PRO A 68 51.99 0.12 -13.17
CA PRO A 68 50.55 -0.04 -13.02
C PRO A 68 50.00 -1.13 -13.94
N ILE A 69 49.07 -1.94 -13.41
CA ILE A 69 48.21 -2.84 -14.17
C ILE A 69 46.78 -2.40 -13.92
N PHE A 70 46.17 -1.82 -14.95
CA PHE A 70 44.79 -1.36 -14.89
C PHE A 70 43.84 -2.51 -15.22
N ILE A 71 42.88 -2.75 -14.33
CA ILE A 71 41.92 -3.84 -14.43
C ILE A 71 40.53 -3.25 -14.21
N ARG A 72 39.60 -3.58 -15.09
CA ARG A 72 38.16 -3.39 -14.92
C ARG A 72 37.49 -4.76 -15.02
N ARG A 73 36.26 -4.89 -14.53
CA ARG A 73 35.56 -6.17 -14.58
C ARG A 73 35.36 -6.66 -16.02
N ASN A 74 34.86 -5.78 -16.91
CA ASN A 74 34.30 -6.17 -18.20
C ASN A 74 33.24 -7.27 -18.00
N ASP A 75 33.34 -8.40 -18.69
CA ASP A 75 32.42 -9.53 -18.55
C ASP A 75 32.62 -10.32 -17.25
N ASN A 76 33.87 -10.48 -16.79
CA ASN A 76 34.22 -11.19 -15.55
C ASN A 76 35.58 -10.73 -15.00
N ILE A 77 35.64 -10.35 -13.72
CA ILE A 77 36.84 -9.76 -13.13
C ILE A 77 38.02 -10.75 -13.02
N ASN A 78 37.75 -12.04 -12.81
CA ASN A 78 38.79 -13.06 -12.70
C ASN A 78 39.48 -13.24 -14.06
N MET A 79 38.69 -13.30 -15.13
CA MET A 79 39.19 -13.39 -16.50
C MET A 79 39.95 -12.11 -16.89
N SER A 80 39.39 -10.93 -16.62
CA SER A 80 40.05 -9.65 -16.91
C SER A 80 41.39 -9.52 -16.17
N THR A 81 41.47 -9.97 -14.92
CA THR A 81 42.71 -10.02 -14.14
C THR A 81 43.72 -10.97 -14.78
N ALA A 82 43.31 -12.18 -15.15
CA ALA A 82 44.18 -13.16 -15.79
C ALA A 82 44.70 -12.66 -17.15
N THR A 83 43.86 -12.00 -17.95
CA THR A 83 44.23 -11.39 -19.23
C THR A 83 45.25 -10.28 -19.05
N ALA A 84 45.01 -9.37 -18.09
CA ALA A 84 45.94 -8.28 -17.79
C ALA A 84 47.31 -8.80 -17.34
N MET A 85 47.33 -9.83 -16.48
CA MET A 85 48.58 -10.48 -16.04
C MET A 85 49.29 -11.22 -17.18
N ASN A 86 48.54 -11.93 -18.04
CA ASN A 86 49.11 -12.57 -19.23
C ASN A 86 49.77 -11.56 -20.16
N HIS A 87 49.13 -10.42 -20.40
CA HIS A 87 49.69 -9.35 -21.23
C HIS A 87 50.98 -8.78 -20.61
N ALA A 88 50.99 -8.50 -19.30
CA ALA A 88 52.19 -8.01 -18.60
C ALA A 88 53.34 -9.02 -18.60
N LEU A 89 53.03 -10.31 -18.49
CA LEU A 89 54.02 -11.39 -18.44
C LEU A 89 54.50 -11.84 -19.83
N GLY A 90 53.71 -11.62 -20.88
CA GLY A 90 53.97 -12.09 -22.25
C GLY A 90 53.51 -13.54 -22.48
N ASN A 91 52.28 -13.87 -22.09
CA ASN A 91 51.65 -15.20 -22.20
C ASN A 91 52.32 -16.30 -21.35
N LEU A 92 52.88 -15.90 -20.21
CA LEU A 92 53.54 -16.81 -19.25
C LEU A 92 52.79 -16.86 -17.90
N ALA A 93 51.52 -16.45 -17.86
CA ALA A 93 50.79 -16.46 -16.60
C ALA A 93 50.54 -17.90 -16.11
N LYS A 94 50.57 -18.03 -14.78
CA LYS A 94 50.24 -19.19 -13.97
C LYS A 94 48.79 -19.11 -13.48
N GLU A 95 48.37 -20.16 -12.80
CA GLU A 95 46.99 -20.33 -12.30
C GLU A 95 46.63 -19.28 -11.23
N THR A 96 47.56 -18.91 -10.35
CA THR A 96 47.26 -17.98 -9.24
C THR A 96 47.76 -16.56 -9.49
N LEU A 97 47.03 -15.57 -8.98
CA LEU A 97 47.42 -14.16 -9.05
C LEU A 97 48.74 -13.89 -8.31
N ALA A 98 48.93 -14.48 -7.13
CA ALA A 98 50.14 -14.32 -6.33
C ALA A 98 51.40 -14.79 -7.07
N GLU A 99 51.35 -15.95 -7.74
CA GLU A 99 52.46 -16.43 -8.56
C GLU A 99 52.76 -15.48 -9.72
N ASN A 100 51.72 -15.01 -10.41
CA ASN A 100 51.86 -14.08 -11.53
C ASN A 100 52.54 -12.77 -11.11
N VAL A 101 52.11 -12.20 -9.98
CA VAL A 101 52.73 -11.00 -9.41
C VAL A 101 54.16 -11.28 -9.00
N SER A 102 54.46 -12.43 -8.39
CA SER A 102 55.82 -12.80 -8.00
C SER A 102 56.78 -12.93 -9.20
N ILE A 103 56.32 -13.51 -10.30
CA ILE A 103 57.09 -13.64 -11.55
C ILE A 103 57.31 -12.25 -12.15
N LEU A 104 56.26 -11.43 -12.18
CA LEU A 104 56.34 -10.09 -12.74
C LEU A 104 57.33 -9.23 -11.94
N LEU A 105 57.27 -9.27 -10.62
CA LEU A 105 58.21 -8.58 -9.73
C LEU A 105 59.67 -9.00 -9.99
N ARG A 106 59.92 -10.30 -10.19
CA ARG A 106 61.28 -10.81 -10.54
C ARG A 106 61.73 -10.36 -11.93
N LYS A 107 60.80 -10.22 -12.88
CA LYS A 107 61.07 -9.79 -14.26
C LYS A 107 61.33 -8.29 -14.36
N THR A 108 60.54 -7.48 -13.66
CA THR A 108 60.59 -6.02 -13.76
C THR A 108 61.52 -5.39 -12.74
N LEU A 109 61.73 -6.05 -11.59
CA LEU A 109 62.42 -5.52 -10.40
C LEU A 109 61.79 -4.22 -9.87
N ARG A 110 60.48 -4.07 -10.07
CA ARG A 110 59.71 -2.85 -9.72
C ARG A 110 58.46 -3.20 -8.94
N PRO A 111 58.05 -2.41 -7.93
CA PRO A 111 56.78 -2.61 -7.26
C PRO A 111 55.60 -2.61 -8.25
N VAL A 112 54.71 -3.58 -8.13
CA VAL A 112 53.55 -3.75 -9.01
C VAL A 112 52.32 -3.12 -8.37
N TYR A 113 51.61 -2.27 -9.11
CA TYR A 113 50.37 -1.62 -8.67
C TYR A 113 49.19 -2.21 -9.44
N LEU A 114 48.36 -3.00 -8.77
CA LEU A 114 47.12 -3.54 -9.31
C LEU A 114 46.00 -2.54 -9.06
N LEU A 115 45.49 -1.93 -10.14
CA LEU A 115 44.52 -0.84 -10.08
C LEU A 115 43.18 -1.35 -10.60
N PHE A 116 42.29 -1.69 -9.68
CA PHE A 116 40.94 -2.16 -10.00
C PHE A 116 39.99 -0.96 -10.07
N ASP A 117 39.76 -0.46 -11.29
CA ASP A 117 38.90 0.69 -11.53
C ASP A 117 37.44 0.25 -11.73
N GLN A 118 36.49 1.09 -11.31
CA GLN A 118 35.05 0.77 -11.32
C GLN A 118 34.74 -0.57 -10.62
N PHE A 119 35.40 -0.81 -9.48
CA PHE A 119 35.31 -2.09 -8.77
C PHE A 119 33.88 -2.44 -8.34
N GLU A 120 32.97 -1.46 -8.24
CA GLU A 120 31.54 -1.70 -8.01
C GLU A 120 30.88 -2.63 -9.04
N GLU A 121 31.38 -2.70 -10.27
CA GLU A 121 30.82 -3.56 -11.33
C GLU A 121 30.80 -5.03 -10.92
N LEU A 122 31.73 -5.45 -10.06
CA LEU A 122 31.77 -6.79 -9.49
C LEU A 122 30.49 -7.13 -8.70
N PHE A 123 29.92 -6.14 -8.02
CA PHE A 123 28.71 -6.32 -7.21
C PHE A 123 27.43 -6.03 -7.98
N ILE A 124 27.51 -5.24 -9.05
CA ILE A 124 26.36 -4.88 -9.90
C ILE A 124 26.05 -6.01 -10.88
N LEU A 125 27.07 -6.48 -11.60
CA LEU A 125 26.93 -7.42 -12.72
C LEU A 125 27.48 -8.81 -12.41
N GLY A 126 28.37 -8.93 -11.42
CA GLY A 126 29.05 -10.18 -11.10
C GLY A 126 28.22 -11.15 -10.25
N HIS A 127 28.26 -12.43 -10.60
CA HIS A 127 27.63 -13.51 -9.85
C HIS A 127 28.41 -13.84 -8.57
N GLU A 128 27.74 -14.42 -7.56
CA GLU A 128 28.40 -14.74 -6.27
C GLU A 128 29.69 -15.56 -6.40
N ASP A 129 29.73 -16.53 -7.32
CA ASP A 129 30.92 -17.38 -7.52
C ASP A 129 32.10 -16.59 -8.10
N GLU A 130 31.84 -15.64 -9.01
CA GLU A 130 32.85 -14.72 -9.53
C GLU A 130 33.43 -13.87 -8.40
N GLN A 131 32.56 -13.30 -7.56
CA GLN A 131 32.96 -12.44 -6.44
C GLN A 131 33.80 -13.23 -5.43
N LYS A 132 33.33 -14.42 -5.00
CA LYS A 132 34.05 -15.28 -4.04
C LYS A 132 35.42 -15.70 -4.58
N THR A 133 35.50 -16.10 -5.85
CA THR A 133 36.77 -16.51 -6.48
C THR A 133 37.77 -15.36 -6.51
N PHE A 134 37.30 -14.16 -6.89
CA PHE A 134 38.15 -12.99 -6.98
C PHE A 134 38.64 -12.52 -5.61
N MET A 135 37.75 -12.45 -4.62
CA MET A 135 38.12 -12.02 -3.27
C MET A 135 39.08 -13.01 -2.60
N ASN A 136 38.94 -14.31 -2.86
CA ASN A 136 39.94 -15.31 -2.44
C ASN A 136 41.30 -15.08 -3.10
N SER A 137 41.32 -14.72 -4.39
CA SER A 137 42.57 -14.40 -5.09
C SER A 137 43.27 -13.17 -4.52
N LEU A 138 42.50 -12.15 -4.10
CA LEU A 138 43.05 -10.98 -3.39
C LEU A 138 43.60 -11.34 -2.02
N ARG A 139 42.88 -12.16 -1.24
CA ARG A 139 43.36 -12.66 0.05
C ARG A 139 44.69 -13.42 -0.09
N GLU A 140 44.78 -14.34 -1.05
CA GLU A 140 46.00 -15.10 -1.33
C GLU A 140 47.17 -14.19 -1.72
N LEU A 141 46.91 -13.15 -2.50
CA LEU A 141 47.93 -12.16 -2.86
C LEU A 141 48.42 -11.35 -1.64
N LEU A 142 47.51 -10.97 -0.73
CA LEU A 142 47.87 -10.29 0.52
C LEU A 142 48.66 -11.21 1.46
N ASP A 143 48.23 -12.46 1.62
CA ASP A 143 48.89 -13.48 2.44
C ASP A 143 50.31 -13.78 1.95
N ALA A 144 50.57 -13.64 0.65
CA ALA A 144 51.90 -13.83 0.05
C ALA A 144 52.91 -12.73 0.42
N GLN A 145 52.47 -11.59 0.99
CA GLN A 145 53.30 -10.47 1.45
C GLN A 145 54.32 -9.99 0.41
N LEU A 146 53.92 -10.00 -0.87
CA LEU A 146 54.75 -9.53 -1.98
C LEU A 146 54.83 -7.99 -1.97
N PRO A 147 55.90 -7.38 -2.53
CA PRO A 147 56.00 -5.93 -2.74
C PRO A 147 55.10 -5.46 -3.89
N SER A 148 53.80 -5.69 -3.73
CA SER A 148 52.73 -5.25 -4.62
C SER A 148 51.69 -4.45 -3.85
N LYS A 149 51.01 -3.54 -4.57
CA LYS A 149 49.98 -2.67 -4.02
C LYS A 149 48.67 -2.89 -4.78
N ILE A 150 47.59 -3.07 -4.05
CA ILE A 150 46.23 -3.20 -4.58
C ILE A 150 45.52 -1.87 -4.32
N ILE A 151 45.00 -1.24 -5.37
CA ILE A 151 44.15 -0.05 -5.24
C ILE A 151 42.77 -0.39 -5.82
N LEU A 152 41.77 -0.43 -4.94
CA LEU A 152 40.38 -0.61 -5.32
C LEU A 152 39.75 0.76 -5.50
N ILE A 153 39.25 1.06 -6.69
CA ILE A 153 38.63 2.34 -7.01
C ILE A 153 37.14 2.09 -7.26
N MET A 154 36.27 2.66 -6.42
CA MET A 154 34.83 2.43 -6.56
C MET A 154 33.94 3.61 -6.22
N ARG A 155 32.67 3.51 -6.59
CA ARG A 155 31.60 4.39 -6.15
C ARG A 155 31.24 4.17 -4.68
N GLU A 156 30.90 5.24 -3.95
CA GLU A 156 30.70 5.17 -2.50
C GLU A 156 29.41 4.45 -2.09
N GLU A 157 28.37 4.51 -2.92
CA GLU A 157 27.10 3.84 -2.71
C GLU A 157 27.22 2.31 -2.76
N TYR A 158 28.31 1.77 -3.32
CA TYR A 158 28.58 0.34 -3.39
C TYR A 158 29.51 -0.19 -2.28
N ILE A 159 29.92 0.68 -1.34
CA ILE A 159 30.77 0.27 -0.22
C ILE A 159 30.04 -0.72 0.70
N GLY A 160 28.71 -0.66 0.73
CA GLY A 160 27.85 -1.55 1.51
C GLY A 160 28.08 -3.03 1.18
N GLN A 161 28.18 -3.35 -0.11
CA GLN A 161 28.37 -4.70 -0.61
C GLN A 161 29.77 -5.23 -0.31
N LEU A 162 30.75 -4.33 -0.17
CA LEU A 162 32.13 -4.68 0.15
C LEU A 162 32.28 -5.21 1.60
N TYR A 163 31.42 -4.79 2.54
CA TYR A 163 31.45 -5.26 3.93
C TYR A 163 31.25 -6.77 4.07
N ASN A 164 30.57 -7.41 3.12
CA ASN A 164 30.36 -8.86 3.13
C ASN A 164 31.69 -9.64 3.10
N TYR A 165 32.78 -9.01 2.67
CA TYR A 165 34.10 -9.62 2.52
C TYR A 165 35.10 -9.19 3.58
N GLU A 166 34.71 -8.37 4.56
CA GLU A 166 35.57 -7.97 5.70
C GLU A 166 36.02 -9.20 6.52
N THR A 167 35.18 -10.23 6.60
CA THR A 167 35.54 -11.50 7.26
C THR A 167 36.63 -12.28 6.51
N LEU A 168 36.74 -12.09 5.20
CA LEU A 168 37.73 -12.76 4.34
C LEU A 168 39.03 -11.95 4.23
N ILE A 169 38.92 -10.62 4.17
CA ILE A 169 40.02 -9.67 4.12
C ILE A 169 39.79 -8.62 5.23
N PRO A 170 40.31 -8.85 6.45
CA PRO A 170 40.10 -7.94 7.57
C PRO A 170 40.62 -6.52 7.32
N GLU A 171 41.71 -6.38 6.55
CA GLU A 171 42.37 -5.09 6.29
C GLU A 171 41.68 -4.25 5.20
N LEU A 172 40.55 -4.72 4.65
CA LEU A 172 39.86 -4.13 3.50
C LEU A 172 39.45 -2.66 3.69
N PHE A 173 39.15 -2.27 4.93
CA PHE A 173 38.70 -0.92 5.29
C PHE A 173 39.69 -0.12 6.14
N ASP A 174 40.83 -0.69 6.51
CA ASP A 174 41.85 -0.06 7.36
C ASP A 174 42.40 1.21 6.71
N PHE A 175 42.63 1.13 5.40
CA PHE A 175 43.15 2.24 4.61
C PHE A 175 42.19 2.58 3.49
N ARG A 176 41.44 3.66 3.69
CA ARG A 176 40.49 4.18 2.73
C ARG A 176 40.65 5.68 2.53
N PHE A 177 40.44 6.12 1.31
CA PHE A 177 40.47 7.53 0.93
C PHE A 177 39.18 7.89 0.18
N ARG A 178 38.38 8.76 0.79
CA ARG A 178 37.16 9.28 0.17
C ARG A 178 37.50 10.51 -0.68
N VAL A 179 37.24 10.44 -1.98
CA VAL A 179 37.40 11.56 -2.91
C VAL A 179 36.16 12.44 -2.85
N GLU A 180 36.31 13.59 -2.18
CA GLU A 180 35.24 14.56 -2.08
C GLU A 180 35.01 15.32 -3.40
N PRO A 181 33.74 15.68 -3.72
CA PRO A 181 33.44 16.64 -4.78
C PRO A 181 34.20 17.96 -4.57
N MET A 182 34.62 18.59 -5.66
CA MET A 182 35.27 19.90 -5.56
C MET A 182 34.23 20.97 -5.25
N GLY A 183 34.49 21.77 -4.21
CA GLY A 183 33.68 22.95 -3.91
C GLY A 183 33.87 24.09 -4.93
N PRO A 184 32.95 25.06 -4.98
CA PRO A 184 32.99 26.19 -5.92
C PRO A 184 34.33 26.93 -6.00
N GLY A 185 34.94 27.26 -4.86
CA GLY A 185 36.23 27.97 -4.84
C GLY A 185 37.37 27.15 -5.44
N LYS A 186 37.39 25.84 -5.20
CA LYS A 186 38.40 24.94 -5.79
C LYS A 186 38.23 24.80 -7.31
N ILE A 187 36.98 24.80 -7.78
CA ILE A 187 36.66 24.82 -9.22
C ILE A 187 37.13 26.12 -9.87
N LYS A 188 36.92 27.29 -9.23
CA LYS A 188 37.44 28.57 -9.75
C LYS A 188 38.95 28.50 -9.97
N ASN A 189 39.70 28.04 -8.97
CA ASN A 189 41.15 27.88 -9.07
C ASN A 189 41.57 26.94 -10.20
N VAL A 190 40.81 25.84 -10.43
CA VAL A 190 41.05 24.91 -11.54
C VAL A 190 40.81 25.59 -12.89
N ILE A 191 39.74 26.37 -13.03
CA ILE A 191 39.44 27.13 -14.25
C ILE A 191 40.58 28.12 -14.53
N GLU A 192 40.96 28.91 -13.53
CA GLU A 192 42.04 29.91 -13.66
C GLU A 192 43.37 29.26 -14.06
N SER A 193 43.79 28.21 -13.35
CA SER A 193 45.04 27.50 -13.63
C SER A 193 45.04 26.89 -15.04
N SER A 194 43.90 26.33 -15.46
CA SER A 194 43.74 25.80 -16.81
C SER A 194 43.82 26.92 -17.86
N PHE A 195 43.18 28.05 -17.59
CA PHE A 195 43.12 29.18 -18.52
C PHE A 195 44.50 29.80 -18.71
N GLU A 196 45.26 29.99 -17.63
CA GLU A 196 46.64 30.43 -17.70
C GLU A 196 47.50 29.45 -18.52
N LYS A 197 47.40 28.15 -18.25
CA LYS A 197 48.17 27.10 -18.96
C LYS A 197 47.91 27.10 -20.46
N PHE A 198 46.67 27.36 -20.88
CA PHE A 198 46.24 27.27 -22.28
C PHE A 198 46.06 28.63 -22.96
N ASN A 199 46.62 29.71 -22.40
CA ASN A 199 46.59 31.05 -22.99
C ASN A 199 45.16 31.59 -23.21
N ILE A 200 44.26 31.26 -22.29
CA ILE A 200 42.87 31.74 -22.24
C ILE A 200 42.81 32.86 -21.21
N HIS A 201 42.29 34.01 -21.61
CA HIS A 201 42.20 35.22 -20.81
C HIS A 201 40.74 35.56 -20.54
N LEU A 202 40.43 35.91 -19.30
CA LEU A 202 39.11 36.40 -18.91
C LEU A 202 39.08 37.93 -18.98
N ALA A 203 38.00 38.48 -19.53
CA ALA A 203 37.71 39.90 -19.41
C ALA A 203 37.46 40.30 -17.94
N GLU A 204 37.74 41.55 -17.60
CA GLU A 204 37.45 42.07 -16.25
C GLU A 204 35.96 42.41 -16.09
N PRO A 205 35.36 42.22 -14.89
CA PRO A 205 35.96 41.65 -13.68
C PRO A 205 35.97 40.10 -13.70
N LYS A 206 37.15 39.49 -13.52
CA LYS A 206 37.33 38.03 -13.63
C LYS A 206 36.47 37.23 -12.66
N ASP A 207 36.33 37.71 -11.42
CA ASP A 207 35.59 37.01 -10.37
C ASP A 207 34.12 36.77 -10.75
N GLU A 208 33.47 37.76 -11.36
CA GLU A 208 32.07 37.64 -11.80
C GLU A 208 31.92 36.61 -12.93
N LEU A 209 32.90 36.55 -13.84
CA LEU A 209 32.90 35.58 -14.93
C LEU A 209 33.09 34.16 -14.39
N LEU A 210 34.00 33.97 -13.44
CA LEU A 210 34.22 32.69 -12.77
C LEU A 210 32.97 32.25 -12.00
N ASP A 211 32.31 33.15 -11.28
CA ASP A 211 31.04 32.87 -10.62
C ASP A 211 29.94 32.46 -11.60
N ALA A 212 29.85 33.15 -12.74
CA ALA A 212 28.88 32.80 -13.78
C ALA A 212 29.16 31.41 -14.39
N MET A 213 30.42 31.06 -14.65
CA MET A 213 30.78 29.72 -15.14
C MET A 213 30.44 28.65 -14.10
N VAL A 214 30.82 28.85 -12.84
CA VAL A 214 30.52 27.90 -11.75
C VAL A 214 29.01 27.74 -11.59
N HIS A 215 28.24 28.82 -11.67
CA HIS A 215 26.77 28.77 -11.62
C HIS A 215 26.17 27.98 -12.80
N ASN A 216 26.70 28.16 -14.01
CA ASN A 216 26.22 27.45 -15.21
C ASN A 216 26.48 25.94 -15.17
N ILE A 217 27.51 25.50 -14.44
CA ILE A 217 27.93 24.10 -14.33
C ILE A 217 27.30 23.43 -13.10
N SER A 218 26.84 24.21 -12.12
CA SER A 218 26.27 23.70 -10.87
C SER A 218 24.87 23.12 -11.09
N ASP A 219 24.71 21.84 -10.75
CA ASP A 219 23.39 21.19 -10.67
C ASP A 219 22.79 21.38 -9.26
N PRO A 220 21.51 21.79 -9.11
CA PRO A 220 20.87 22.01 -7.81
C PRO A 220 20.76 20.76 -6.92
N ARG A 221 20.79 19.56 -7.50
CA ARG A 221 20.64 18.27 -6.83
C ARG A 221 21.96 17.53 -6.68
N ALA A 222 22.84 17.61 -7.67
CA ALA A 222 24.08 16.84 -7.75
C ALA A 222 25.36 17.66 -7.50
N GLY A 223 25.25 18.98 -7.37
CA GLY A 223 26.41 19.87 -7.23
C GLY A 223 27.21 19.99 -8.54
N ILE A 224 28.52 20.17 -8.45
CA ILE A 224 29.41 20.30 -9.61
C ILE A 224 30.10 18.97 -9.87
N THR A 225 29.88 18.41 -11.07
CA THR A 225 30.62 17.23 -11.54
C THR A 225 31.80 17.67 -12.41
N LEU A 226 32.96 17.01 -12.28
CA LEU A 226 34.15 17.37 -13.07
C LEU A 226 34.01 17.09 -14.57
N PRO A 227 33.28 16.04 -15.01
CA PRO A 227 32.95 15.88 -16.42
C PRO A 227 32.19 17.08 -16.99
N TYR A 228 31.25 17.69 -16.23
CA TYR A 228 30.55 18.90 -16.66
C TYR A 228 31.46 20.08 -16.84
N LEU A 229 32.41 20.26 -15.92
CA LEU A 229 33.42 21.29 -16.08
C LEU A 229 34.20 21.12 -17.38
N GLN A 230 34.69 19.92 -17.68
CA GLN A 230 35.48 19.68 -18.89
C GLN A 230 34.67 19.88 -20.18
N VAL A 231 33.43 19.41 -20.23
CA VAL A 231 32.54 19.63 -21.40
C VAL A 231 32.24 21.12 -21.58
N TYR A 232 31.89 21.81 -20.49
CA TYR A 232 31.58 23.22 -20.53
C TYR A 232 32.74 24.06 -21.07
N LEU A 233 33.95 23.83 -20.54
CA LEU A 233 35.15 24.55 -20.96
C LEU A 233 35.58 24.19 -22.39
N ASP A 234 35.44 22.93 -22.80
CA ASP A 234 35.68 22.50 -24.19
C ASP A 234 34.78 23.25 -25.17
N MET A 235 33.48 23.33 -24.87
CA MET A 235 32.50 23.99 -25.72
C MET A 235 32.69 25.51 -25.74
N LEU A 236 32.95 26.12 -24.59
CA LEU A 236 33.26 27.54 -24.49
C LEU A 236 34.51 27.90 -25.30
N TYR A 237 35.57 27.09 -25.20
CA TYR A 237 36.80 27.26 -25.97
C TYR A 237 36.54 27.14 -27.47
N ARG A 238 35.82 26.10 -27.91
CA ARG A 238 35.54 25.86 -29.33
C ARG A 238 34.67 26.93 -29.95
N ASP A 239 33.61 27.34 -29.28
CA ASP A 239 32.72 28.40 -29.74
C ASP A 239 33.49 29.72 -29.90
N LYS A 240 34.28 30.08 -28.89
CA LYS A 240 35.07 31.31 -28.95
C LYS A 240 36.17 31.26 -30.00
N TYR A 241 36.88 30.14 -30.11
CA TYR A 241 37.90 29.95 -31.15
C TYR A 241 37.28 30.13 -32.54
N LYS A 242 36.12 29.52 -32.81
CA LYS A 242 35.45 29.63 -34.10
C LYS A 242 35.04 31.08 -34.43
N LYS A 243 34.55 31.83 -33.43
CA LYS A 243 34.21 33.25 -33.58
C LYS A 243 35.45 34.13 -33.85
N GLN A 244 36.58 33.84 -33.21
CA GLN A 244 37.79 34.66 -33.27
C GLN A 244 38.71 34.32 -34.46
N TYR A 245 38.82 33.04 -34.82
CA TYR A 245 39.79 32.52 -35.78
C TYR A 245 39.18 31.76 -36.97
N GLY A 246 37.85 31.54 -36.99
CA GLY A 246 37.19 30.78 -38.04
C GLY A 246 37.64 29.32 -38.09
N THR A 247 37.97 28.83 -39.29
CA THR A 247 38.45 27.45 -39.54
C THR A 247 39.97 27.35 -39.69
N VAL A 248 40.71 28.43 -39.46
CA VAL A 248 42.17 28.44 -39.64
C VAL A 248 42.84 27.67 -38.51
N GLU A 249 43.74 26.75 -38.85
CA GLU A 249 44.59 26.07 -37.86
C GLU A 249 45.68 27.03 -37.38
N GLN A 250 45.65 27.32 -36.07
CA GLN A 250 46.64 28.17 -35.40
C GLN A 250 47.75 27.32 -34.77
N THR A 251 48.80 28.00 -34.28
CA THR A 251 49.84 27.41 -33.42
C THR A 251 49.24 26.77 -32.16
N ALA A 252 50.05 26.01 -31.40
CA ALA A 252 49.59 25.37 -30.16
C ALA A 252 49.05 26.43 -29.16
N PHE A 253 47.73 26.39 -28.93
CA PHE A 253 46.95 27.24 -28.02
C PHE A 253 47.10 28.76 -28.25
N PRO A 254 46.43 29.32 -29.29
CA PRO A 254 46.43 30.76 -29.54
C PRO A 254 45.69 31.49 -28.42
N LYS A 255 45.96 32.80 -28.29
CA LYS A 255 45.30 33.64 -27.28
C LYS A 255 43.78 33.63 -27.48
N ILE A 256 43.01 33.26 -26.45
CA ILE A 256 41.54 33.35 -26.46
C ILE A 256 41.09 34.33 -25.38
N ASP A 257 40.29 35.33 -25.74
CA ASP A 257 39.74 36.31 -24.79
C ASP A 257 38.24 36.05 -24.54
N ILE A 258 37.89 35.49 -23.38
CA ILE A 258 36.51 35.14 -23.01
C ILE A 258 35.84 36.32 -22.31
N SER A 259 34.67 36.73 -22.82
CA SER A 259 33.85 37.79 -22.24
C SER A 259 32.57 37.25 -21.57
N LYS A 260 31.86 38.14 -20.85
CA LYS A 260 30.55 37.82 -20.26
C LYS A 260 29.53 37.31 -21.27
N SER A 261 29.46 37.93 -22.45
CA SER A 261 28.51 37.52 -23.50
C SER A 261 28.81 36.12 -24.05
N ASP A 262 30.08 35.70 -24.04
CA ASP A 262 30.44 34.34 -24.47
C ASP A 262 29.88 33.31 -23.48
N ILE A 263 30.07 33.54 -22.18
CA ILE A 263 29.56 32.69 -21.09
C ILE A 263 28.02 32.60 -21.11
N GLU A 264 27.35 33.75 -21.28
CA GLU A 264 25.89 33.82 -21.39
C GLU A 264 25.36 33.08 -22.63
N SER A 265 26.08 33.13 -23.76
CA SER A 265 25.68 32.44 -24.99
C SER A 265 25.79 30.91 -24.93
N ILE A 266 26.71 30.41 -24.10
CA ILE A 266 26.85 28.98 -23.81
C ILE A 266 25.69 28.52 -22.92
N GLY A 267 25.37 29.28 -21.86
CA GLY A 267 24.26 28.98 -20.95
C GLY A 267 24.56 27.85 -19.96
N LYS A 268 23.51 27.19 -19.43
CA LYS A 268 23.63 26.10 -18.44
C LYS A 268 24.09 24.79 -19.06
N ILE A 269 24.75 23.94 -18.26
CA ILE A 269 25.31 22.66 -18.71
C ILE A 269 24.30 21.72 -19.39
N ASP A 270 23.06 21.67 -18.93
CA ASP A 270 22.02 20.82 -19.54
C ASP A 270 21.80 21.20 -21.02
N ASN A 271 21.69 22.51 -21.28
CA ASN A 271 21.53 23.06 -22.63
C ASN A 271 22.79 22.85 -23.47
N VAL A 272 23.96 22.83 -22.85
CA VAL A 272 25.26 22.66 -23.49
C VAL A 272 25.41 21.22 -23.99
N LEU A 273 25.11 20.22 -23.15
CA LEU A 273 25.14 18.81 -23.55
C LEU A 273 24.04 18.47 -24.57
N GLU A 274 22.86 19.06 -24.42
CA GLU A 274 21.78 18.95 -25.39
C GLU A 274 22.19 19.47 -26.77
N ARG A 275 22.75 20.69 -26.83
CA ARG A 275 23.24 21.31 -28.06
C ARG A 275 24.38 20.50 -28.68
N PHE A 276 25.31 20.01 -27.87
CA PHE A 276 26.40 19.15 -28.34
C PHE A 276 25.86 17.89 -29.04
N LEU A 277 24.96 17.16 -28.39
CA LEU A 277 24.35 15.97 -28.97
C LEU A 277 23.57 16.29 -30.25
N ASP A 278 22.86 17.43 -30.30
CA ASP A 278 22.14 17.85 -31.51
C ASP A 278 23.08 18.20 -32.66
N ASP A 279 24.16 18.93 -32.39
CA ASP A 279 25.14 19.33 -33.40
C ASP A 279 25.85 18.09 -33.98
N GLN A 280 26.28 17.16 -33.13
CA GLN A 280 26.91 15.90 -33.59
C GLN A 280 25.92 15.01 -34.35
N THR A 281 24.68 14.88 -33.86
CA THR A 281 23.63 14.11 -34.55
C THR A 281 23.29 14.71 -35.90
N LYS A 282 23.26 16.05 -36.02
CA LYS A 282 22.99 16.77 -37.27
C LYS A 282 24.13 16.59 -38.28
N GLU A 283 25.37 16.72 -37.83
CA GLU A 283 26.55 16.49 -38.67
C GLU A 283 26.59 15.06 -39.19
N LEU A 284 26.43 14.07 -38.29
CA LEU A 284 26.36 12.66 -38.63
C LEU A 284 25.22 12.37 -39.62
N ARG A 285 24.03 12.93 -39.41
CA ARG A 285 22.91 12.77 -40.36
C ARG A 285 23.28 13.29 -41.75
N GLY A 286 24.00 14.41 -41.85
CA GLY A 286 24.52 14.94 -43.11
C GLY A 286 25.48 13.96 -43.79
N GLN A 287 26.45 13.42 -43.03
CA GLN A 287 27.42 12.45 -43.54
C GLN A 287 26.73 11.15 -44.01
N LEU A 288 25.82 10.60 -43.21
CA LEU A 288 25.07 9.38 -43.55
C LEU A 288 24.23 9.54 -44.81
N SER A 289 23.60 10.71 -44.99
CA SER A 289 22.75 10.99 -46.16
C SER A 289 23.56 11.04 -47.48
N THR A 290 24.86 11.29 -47.41
CA THR A 290 25.75 11.24 -48.59
C THR A 290 26.23 9.82 -48.91
N LYS A 291 26.43 8.98 -47.89
CA LYS A 291 26.98 7.62 -48.03
C LYS A 291 25.90 6.55 -48.28
N PHE A 292 24.70 6.71 -47.71
CA PHE A 292 23.64 5.71 -47.74
C PHE A 292 22.34 6.28 -48.32
N LYS A 293 21.59 5.46 -49.07
CA LYS A 293 20.27 5.82 -49.61
C LYS A 293 19.17 5.46 -48.62
N ASN A 294 18.14 6.30 -48.48
CA ASN A 294 16.94 6.08 -47.65
C ASN A 294 17.24 5.79 -46.17
N VAL A 295 18.09 6.59 -45.54
CA VAL A 295 18.37 6.49 -44.10
C VAL A 295 17.17 6.96 -43.30
N ASN A 296 16.70 6.13 -42.35
CA ASN A 296 15.65 6.52 -41.41
C ASN A 296 16.14 7.74 -40.58
N PRO A 297 15.40 8.87 -40.56
CA PRO A 297 15.84 10.08 -39.86
C PRO A 297 16.07 9.87 -38.36
N ASN A 298 15.44 8.87 -37.75
CA ASN A 298 15.53 8.57 -36.32
C ASN A 298 16.54 7.46 -35.99
N VAL A 299 17.26 6.90 -36.98
CA VAL A 299 18.19 5.78 -36.75
C VAL A 299 19.27 6.12 -35.73
N ILE A 300 19.80 7.34 -35.75
CA ILE A 300 20.84 7.77 -34.80
C ILE A 300 20.28 7.78 -33.38
N GLN A 301 19.06 8.29 -33.18
CA GLN A 301 18.42 8.30 -31.87
C GLN A 301 18.12 6.87 -31.39
N GLN A 302 17.65 5.99 -32.27
CA GLN A 302 17.45 4.57 -31.94
C GLN A 302 18.75 3.90 -31.49
N VAL A 303 19.88 4.23 -32.11
CA VAL A 303 21.20 3.74 -31.71
C VAL A 303 21.65 4.36 -30.38
N LEU A 304 21.39 5.64 -30.11
CA LEU A 304 21.72 6.25 -28.82
C LEU A 304 20.87 5.69 -27.67
N ASP A 305 19.58 5.41 -27.93
CA ASP A 305 18.62 4.95 -26.94
C ASP A 305 18.98 3.58 -26.34
N ILE A 306 19.65 2.69 -27.10
CA ILE A 306 20.06 1.36 -26.59
C ILE A 306 21.19 1.43 -25.55
N PHE A 307 21.95 2.53 -25.52
CA PHE A 307 23.02 2.75 -24.53
C PHE A 307 22.53 3.46 -23.27
N VAL A 308 21.21 3.63 -23.12
CA VAL A 308 20.59 4.31 -21.98
C VAL A 308 19.58 3.40 -21.31
N SER A 309 19.78 3.13 -20.02
CA SER A 309 18.87 2.30 -19.22
C SER A 309 17.50 2.95 -19.03
N GLU A 310 16.58 2.18 -18.46
CA GLU A 310 15.24 2.60 -18.06
C GLU A 310 15.23 3.66 -16.94
N GLU A 311 16.36 3.85 -16.27
CA GLU A 311 16.60 4.87 -15.24
C GLU A 311 17.31 6.12 -15.79
N GLY A 312 17.59 6.16 -17.10
CA GLY A 312 18.35 7.26 -17.71
C GLY A 312 19.85 7.22 -17.40
N THR A 313 20.39 6.04 -17.07
CA THR A 313 21.82 5.84 -16.79
C THR A 313 22.54 5.19 -17.97
N LYS A 314 23.87 5.29 -18.05
CA LYS A 314 24.61 4.67 -19.15
C LYS A 314 24.50 3.14 -19.07
N ARG A 315 24.42 2.50 -20.22
CA ARG A 315 24.36 1.05 -20.36
C ARG A 315 25.39 0.57 -21.38
N PRO A 316 26.25 -0.41 -21.04
CA PRO A 316 27.12 -1.05 -22.01
C PRO A 316 26.32 -2.00 -22.91
N VAL A 317 26.74 -2.13 -24.17
CA VAL A 317 26.12 -3.00 -25.18
C VAL A 317 27.21 -3.83 -25.85
N ALA A 318 27.08 -5.14 -25.75
CA ALA A 318 28.02 -6.10 -26.32
C ALA A 318 28.01 -6.13 -27.85
N TYR A 319 29.18 -6.33 -28.45
CA TYR A 319 29.34 -6.45 -29.88
C TYR A 319 30.35 -7.53 -30.29
N LYS A 320 30.24 -7.99 -31.53
CA LYS A 320 31.25 -8.81 -32.21
C LYS A 320 31.62 -8.19 -33.53
N GLN A 321 32.90 -8.27 -33.87
CA GLN A 321 33.40 -7.86 -35.17
C GLN A 321 33.23 -9.01 -36.17
N SER A 322 32.50 -8.78 -37.25
CA SER A 322 32.29 -9.75 -38.34
C SER A 322 32.82 -9.17 -39.65
N GLY A 323 34.08 -9.45 -39.95
CA GLY A 323 34.79 -8.79 -41.06
C GLY A 323 35.00 -7.30 -40.76
N ASN A 324 34.53 -6.43 -41.67
CA ASN A 324 34.58 -4.98 -41.46
C ASN A 324 33.38 -4.44 -40.66
N ASP A 325 32.37 -5.26 -40.42
CA ASP A 325 31.13 -4.81 -39.78
C ASP A 325 31.11 -5.11 -38.27
N ILE A 326 30.45 -4.24 -37.52
CA ILE A 326 30.14 -4.38 -36.10
C ILE A 326 28.71 -4.92 -35.98
N VAL A 327 28.57 -6.06 -35.29
CA VAL A 327 27.29 -6.68 -34.99
C VAL A 327 27.07 -6.62 -33.48
N LEU A 328 26.01 -5.95 -33.04
CA LEU A 328 25.63 -5.92 -31.63
C LEU A 328 25.04 -7.29 -31.23
N THR A 329 25.53 -7.85 -30.13
CA THR A 329 25.14 -9.18 -29.65
C THR A 329 24.23 -9.17 -28.43
N ASP A 330 24.01 -8.00 -27.83
CA ASP A 330 23.07 -7.82 -26.72
C ASP A 330 21.61 -7.91 -27.21
N ASP A 331 20.74 -8.58 -26.45
CA ASP A 331 19.30 -8.66 -26.71
C ASP A 331 18.64 -7.27 -26.74
N THR A 332 19.22 -6.26 -26.08
CA THR A 332 18.69 -4.89 -26.14
C THR A 332 18.95 -4.17 -27.44
N ALA A 333 19.83 -4.71 -28.29
CA ALA A 333 19.96 -4.26 -29.67
C ALA A 333 18.83 -4.79 -30.57
N SER A 334 17.84 -5.53 -30.04
CA SER A 334 16.71 -6.02 -30.83
C SER A 334 15.97 -4.94 -31.65
N PRO A 335 15.79 -3.69 -31.18
CA PRO A 335 15.21 -2.61 -32.00
C PRO A 335 16.04 -2.23 -33.23
N LEU A 336 17.33 -2.60 -33.27
CA LEU A 336 18.25 -2.30 -34.35
C LEU A 336 18.45 -3.46 -35.34
N LYS A 337 17.74 -4.58 -35.18
CA LYS A 337 17.86 -5.76 -36.08
C LYS A 337 17.55 -5.44 -37.54
N GLU A 338 16.71 -4.44 -37.80
CA GLU A 338 16.35 -4.00 -39.15
C GLU A 338 17.36 -3.01 -39.75
N VAL A 339 18.31 -2.51 -38.96
CA VAL A 339 19.34 -1.56 -39.41
C VAL A 339 20.45 -2.33 -40.14
N PRO A 340 20.81 -1.98 -41.39
CA PRO A 340 21.91 -2.64 -42.10
C PRO A 340 23.24 -2.54 -41.35
N ALA A 341 23.98 -3.66 -41.23
CA ALA A 341 25.23 -3.72 -40.48
C ALA A 341 26.30 -2.69 -40.91
N PRO A 342 26.48 -2.37 -42.22
CA PRO A 342 27.41 -1.31 -42.63
C PRO A 342 26.98 0.09 -42.17
N LEU A 343 25.67 0.36 -42.15
CA LEU A 343 25.13 1.63 -41.65
C LEU A 343 25.32 1.74 -40.13
N LEU A 344 25.04 0.66 -39.40
CA LEU A 344 25.24 0.61 -37.95
C LEU A 344 26.72 0.80 -37.58
N THR A 345 27.63 0.15 -38.33
CA THR A 345 29.08 0.29 -38.14
C THR A 345 29.56 1.71 -38.33
N GLU A 346 29.11 2.40 -39.38
CA GLU A 346 29.44 3.81 -39.62
C GLU A 346 28.93 4.72 -38.50
N ILE A 347 27.69 4.49 -38.02
CA ILE A 347 27.11 5.25 -36.91
C ILE A 347 27.95 5.05 -35.64
N LEU A 348 28.21 3.80 -35.23
CA LEU A 348 28.96 3.49 -34.01
C LEU A 348 30.38 4.04 -34.06
N THR A 349 31.05 3.94 -35.22
CA THR A 349 32.41 4.45 -35.41
C THR A 349 32.44 5.98 -35.36
N SER A 350 31.46 6.66 -35.95
CA SER A 350 31.36 8.13 -35.91
C SER A 350 31.04 8.63 -34.51
N LEU A 351 30.09 8.00 -33.82
CA LEU A 351 29.78 8.34 -32.43
C LEU A 351 30.97 8.07 -31.49
N GLN A 352 31.83 7.10 -31.81
CA GLN A 352 33.09 6.88 -31.11
C GLN A 352 34.11 7.99 -31.40
N SER A 353 34.30 8.39 -32.66
CA SER A 353 35.21 9.50 -33.01
C SER A 353 34.77 10.83 -32.41
N ASP A 354 33.46 11.04 -32.31
CA ASP A 354 32.83 12.23 -31.71
C ASP A 354 32.83 12.19 -30.17
N ARG A 355 33.42 11.14 -29.58
CA ARG A 355 33.55 10.92 -28.12
C ARG A 355 32.21 10.82 -27.39
N ILE A 356 31.15 10.43 -28.09
CA ILE A 356 29.84 10.11 -27.50
C ILE A 356 29.85 8.67 -26.97
N LEU A 357 30.42 7.75 -27.76
CA LEU A 357 30.62 6.36 -27.38
C LEU A 357 32.08 6.07 -27.05
N ARG A 358 32.27 5.12 -26.14
CA ARG A 358 33.55 4.46 -25.88
C ARG A 358 33.46 3.01 -26.28
N ARG A 359 34.54 2.52 -26.86
CA ARG A 359 34.72 1.13 -27.23
C ARG A 359 35.69 0.47 -26.27
N SER A 360 35.26 -0.61 -25.65
CA SER A 360 36.11 -1.59 -24.96
C SER A 360 36.33 -2.80 -25.87
N ASP A 361 37.09 -3.79 -25.41
CA ASP A 361 37.38 -4.99 -26.21
C ASP A 361 36.09 -5.71 -26.64
N GLU A 362 35.05 -5.73 -25.79
CA GLU A 362 33.83 -6.51 -26.01
C GLU A 362 32.53 -5.68 -26.05
N ASN A 363 32.56 -4.43 -25.57
CA ASN A 363 31.36 -3.59 -25.42
C ASN A 363 31.54 -2.17 -25.97
N PHE A 364 30.45 -1.59 -26.47
CA PHE A 364 30.31 -0.14 -26.60
C PHE A 364 29.51 0.41 -25.41
N GLU A 365 29.85 1.60 -24.93
CA GLU A 365 29.05 2.30 -23.93
C GLU A 365 29.05 3.81 -24.18
N LEU A 366 28.06 4.53 -23.62
CA LEU A 366 28.17 6.00 -23.56
C LEU A 366 29.39 6.38 -22.74
N ALA A 367 30.09 7.41 -23.20
CA ALA A 367 31.26 7.90 -22.50
C ALA A 367 30.92 8.28 -21.03
N HIS A 368 29.74 8.87 -20.78
CA HIS A 368 29.30 9.37 -19.47
C HIS A 368 27.79 9.23 -19.18
N ASP A 369 27.46 9.10 -17.89
CA ASP A 369 26.08 9.05 -17.36
C ASP A 369 25.26 10.29 -17.71
N SER A 370 25.90 11.45 -17.85
CA SER A 370 25.18 12.68 -18.16
C SER A 370 24.67 12.77 -19.59
N LEU A 371 25.37 12.14 -20.54
CA LEU A 371 24.84 11.99 -21.89
C LEU A 371 23.59 11.10 -21.86
N ALA A 372 23.59 10.08 -21.00
CA ALA A 372 22.43 9.21 -20.81
C ALA A 372 21.21 9.98 -20.31
N LEU A 373 21.38 10.89 -19.34
CA LEU A 373 20.30 11.76 -18.85
C LEU A 373 19.73 12.67 -19.94
N VAL A 374 20.59 13.26 -20.79
CA VAL A 374 20.14 14.14 -21.88
C VAL A 374 19.42 13.34 -22.97
N ILE A 375 19.95 12.16 -23.33
CA ILE A 375 19.33 11.25 -24.30
C ILE A 375 17.97 10.78 -23.78
N ASP A 376 17.87 10.40 -22.50
CA ASP A 376 16.60 10.03 -21.85
C ASP A 376 15.60 11.20 -21.86
N GLY A 377 16.09 12.42 -21.56
CA GLY A 377 15.32 13.65 -21.61
C GLY A 377 14.68 13.92 -22.98
N LYS A 378 15.37 13.55 -24.08
CA LYS A 378 14.91 13.73 -25.46
C LYS A 378 13.91 12.69 -25.95
N ARG A 379 13.64 11.63 -25.18
CA ARG A 379 12.68 10.58 -25.56
C ARG A 379 11.27 11.16 -25.70
N SER A 380 10.56 10.77 -26.76
CA SER A 380 9.16 11.13 -26.95
C SER A 380 8.27 10.52 -25.86
N GLU A 381 7.07 11.06 -25.68
CA GLU A 381 6.11 10.52 -24.72
C GLU A 381 5.77 9.04 -25.00
N SER A 382 5.65 8.67 -26.28
CA SER A 382 5.43 7.28 -26.70
C SER A 382 6.63 6.37 -26.38
N GLN A 383 7.87 6.85 -26.56
CA GLN A 383 9.07 6.10 -26.20
C GLN A 383 9.18 5.90 -24.68
N ARG A 384 8.84 6.93 -23.89
CA ARG A 384 8.79 6.83 -22.42
C ARG A 384 7.74 5.83 -21.95
N GLN A 385 6.56 5.82 -22.58
CA GLN A 385 5.53 4.82 -22.28
C GLN A 385 6.02 3.40 -22.58
N LEU A 386 6.64 3.18 -23.74
CA LEU A 386 7.17 1.88 -24.14
C LEU A 386 8.25 1.38 -23.15
N GLN A 387 9.17 2.25 -22.73
CA GLN A 387 10.19 1.97 -21.72
C GLN A 387 9.57 1.66 -20.34
N ASN A 388 8.59 2.45 -19.89
CA ASN A 388 7.88 2.18 -18.64
C ASN A 388 7.14 0.84 -18.65
N VAL A 389 6.63 0.42 -19.81
CA VAL A 389 6.06 -0.91 -19.98
C VAL A 389 7.14 -1.98 -19.93
N ARG A 390 8.25 -1.81 -20.66
CA ARG A 390 9.41 -2.70 -20.64
C ARG A 390 9.93 -2.94 -19.22
N LYS A 391 10.14 -1.87 -18.46
CA LYS A 391 10.58 -1.92 -17.05
C LYS A 391 9.63 -2.71 -16.17
N ARG A 392 8.31 -2.48 -16.30
CA ARG A 392 7.30 -3.23 -15.55
C ARG A 392 7.32 -4.72 -15.89
N LEU A 393 7.54 -5.07 -17.16
CA LEU A 393 7.65 -6.46 -17.60
C LEU A 393 8.93 -7.14 -17.08
N LEU A 394 10.09 -6.46 -17.15
CA LEU A 394 11.35 -6.99 -16.62
C LEU A 394 11.29 -7.22 -15.11
N ASN A 395 10.73 -6.27 -14.36
CA ASN A 395 10.54 -6.42 -12.92
C ASN A 395 9.62 -7.60 -12.58
N ALA A 396 8.55 -7.81 -13.36
CA ALA A 396 7.66 -8.94 -13.15
C ALA A 396 8.35 -10.28 -13.48
N TYR A 397 9.23 -10.31 -14.48
CA TYR A 397 10.02 -11.49 -14.81
C TYR A 397 11.04 -11.81 -13.70
N GLU A 398 11.73 -10.80 -13.14
CA GLU A 398 12.60 -11.00 -11.98
C GLU A 398 11.83 -11.50 -10.75
N GLU A 399 10.64 -10.96 -10.49
CA GLU A 399 9.78 -11.41 -9.40
C GLU A 399 9.34 -12.86 -9.61
N TYR A 400 9.02 -13.24 -10.85
CA TYR A 400 8.74 -14.63 -11.22
C TYR A 400 9.94 -15.55 -10.96
N GLN A 401 11.15 -15.13 -11.32
CA GLN A 401 12.35 -15.93 -11.04
C GLN A 401 12.59 -16.14 -9.54
N LYS A 402 12.27 -15.13 -8.71
CA LYS A 402 12.46 -15.18 -7.25
C LYS A 402 11.35 -15.93 -6.51
N THR A 403 10.10 -15.74 -6.93
CA THR A 403 8.91 -16.17 -6.17
C THR A 403 8.03 -17.20 -6.89
N GLY A 404 8.22 -17.37 -8.20
CA GLY A 404 7.33 -18.14 -9.07
C GLY A 404 5.98 -17.45 -9.34
N ALA A 405 5.80 -16.19 -8.96
CA ALA A 405 4.55 -15.46 -9.16
C ALA A 405 4.32 -15.13 -10.65
N PHE A 406 3.14 -15.49 -11.16
CA PHE A 406 2.70 -15.16 -12.52
C PHE A 406 1.96 -13.81 -12.56
N LEU A 407 1.97 -13.16 -13.72
CA LEU A 407 1.16 -11.98 -13.99
C LEU A 407 -0.34 -12.32 -13.93
N ASN A 408 -1.13 -11.42 -13.35
CA ASN A 408 -2.59 -11.55 -13.37
C ASN A 408 -3.19 -11.03 -14.68
N GLN A 409 -4.48 -11.33 -14.92
CA GLN A 409 -5.18 -10.96 -16.16
C GLN A 409 -5.12 -9.46 -16.48
N LYS A 410 -5.22 -8.58 -15.48
CA LYS A 410 -5.15 -7.12 -15.70
C LYS A 410 -3.75 -6.67 -16.09
N GLN A 411 -2.72 -7.28 -15.52
CA GLN A 411 -1.33 -6.96 -15.85
C GLN A 411 -0.98 -7.44 -17.26
N LEU A 412 -1.37 -8.66 -17.64
CA LEU A 412 -1.21 -9.19 -19.00
C LEU A 412 -1.86 -8.28 -20.05
N ALA A 413 -3.12 -7.91 -19.85
CA ALA A 413 -3.84 -7.01 -20.75
C ALA A 413 -3.17 -5.63 -20.87
N SER A 414 -2.48 -5.16 -19.83
CA SER A 414 -1.75 -3.88 -19.87
C SER A 414 -0.49 -3.91 -20.74
N PHE A 415 -0.01 -5.10 -21.12
CA PHE A 415 1.19 -5.28 -21.93
C PHE A 415 0.88 -5.59 -23.40
N GLU A 416 -0.29 -6.18 -23.71
CA GLU A 416 -0.67 -6.65 -25.05
C GLU A 416 -0.42 -5.64 -26.18
N GLU A 417 -0.83 -4.38 -25.98
CA GLU A 417 -0.68 -3.31 -26.98
C GLU A 417 0.79 -3.01 -27.31
N TYR A 418 1.71 -3.24 -26.36
CA TYR A 418 3.12 -2.86 -26.47
C TYR A 418 4.03 -4.02 -26.85
N LEU A 419 3.59 -5.29 -26.71
CA LEU A 419 4.39 -6.48 -26.98
C LEU A 419 5.10 -6.48 -28.35
N PRO A 420 4.46 -6.09 -29.47
CA PRO A 420 5.11 -6.07 -30.78
C PRO A 420 6.29 -5.10 -30.86
N HIS A 421 6.29 -4.07 -30.02
CA HIS A 421 7.27 -2.98 -30.04
C HIS A 421 8.41 -3.16 -29.02
N LEU A 422 8.28 -4.11 -28.10
CA LEU A 422 9.25 -4.31 -27.01
C LEU A 422 10.48 -5.13 -27.42
N GLY A 423 10.40 -5.91 -28.50
CA GLY A 423 11.52 -6.76 -28.96
C GLY A 423 12.01 -7.71 -27.86
N LEU A 424 11.13 -8.63 -27.43
CA LEU A 424 11.35 -9.49 -26.26
C LEU A 424 12.42 -10.56 -26.54
N SER A 425 13.19 -10.91 -25.50
CA SER A 425 14.05 -12.10 -25.52
C SER A 425 13.20 -13.37 -25.50
N LYS A 426 13.80 -14.50 -25.92
CA LYS A 426 13.11 -15.80 -25.98
C LYS A 426 12.59 -16.24 -24.61
N GLU A 427 13.32 -15.91 -23.55
CA GLU A 427 12.97 -16.24 -22.17
C GLU A 427 11.77 -15.45 -21.67
N ILE A 428 11.74 -14.14 -21.94
CA ILE A 428 10.61 -13.28 -21.56
C ILE A 428 9.36 -13.65 -22.37
N SER A 429 9.52 -14.01 -23.64
CA SER A 429 8.40 -14.54 -24.44
C SER A 429 7.81 -15.80 -23.81
N LEU A 430 8.65 -16.76 -23.41
CA LEU A 430 8.20 -17.98 -22.76
C LEU A 430 7.52 -17.72 -21.40
N PHE A 431 8.00 -16.70 -20.66
CA PHE A 431 7.35 -16.27 -19.42
C PHE A 431 5.94 -15.73 -19.66
N MET A 432 5.75 -14.92 -20.71
CA MET A 432 4.44 -14.39 -21.09
C MET A 432 3.46 -15.52 -21.44
N ASP A 433 3.90 -16.49 -22.24
CA ASP A 433 3.09 -17.66 -22.61
C ASP A 433 2.62 -18.43 -21.36
N LYS A 434 3.53 -18.67 -20.40
CA LYS A 434 3.18 -19.35 -19.14
C LYS A 434 2.22 -18.54 -18.27
N CYS A 435 2.34 -17.21 -18.25
CA CYS A 435 1.40 -16.36 -17.52
C CYS A 435 -0.01 -16.45 -18.13
N GLU A 436 -0.11 -16.48 -19.46
CA GLU A 436 -1.38 -16.62 -20.16
C GLU A 436 -2.06 -17.96 -19.85
N GLU A 437 -1.29 -19.06 -19.90
CA GLU A 437 -1.78 -20.39 -19.51
C GLU A 437 -2.30 -20.44 -18.06
N GLU A 438 -1.60 -19.81 -17.13
CA GLU A 438 -1.97 -19.77 -15.71
C GLU A 438 -3.28 -18.99 -15.49
N VAL A 439 -3.48 -17.88 -16.18
CA VAL A 439 -4.72 -17.10 -16.13
C VAL A 439 -5.90 -17.91 -16.66
N VAL A 440 -5.71 -18.62 -17.79
CA VAL A 440 -6.73 -19.50 -18.35
C VAL A 440 -7.11 -20.60 -17.35
N ARG A 441 -6.12 -21.22 -16.70
CA ARG A 441 -6.36 -22.25 -15.68
C ARG A 441 -7.18 -21.73 -14.50
N LYS A 442 -6.78 -20.59 -13.91
CA LYS A 442 -7.50 -19.99 -12.76
C LYS A 442 -8.94 -19.61 -13.12
N ASN A 443 -9.15 -19.07 -14.31
CA ASN A 443 -10.49 -18.72 -14.79
C ASN A 443 -11.38 -19.96 -14.97
N ALA A 444 -10.81 -21.10 -15.40
CA ALA A 444 -11.53 -22.37 -15.48
C ALA A 444 -11.92 -22.90 -14.09
N GLU A 445 -10.98 -22.89 -13.14
CA GLU A 445 -11.24 -23.30 -11.75
C GLU A 445 -12.32 -22.45 -11.06
N GLU A 446 -12.29 -21.14 -11.25
CA GLU A 446 -13.30 -20.23 -10.69
C GLU A 446 -14.69 -20.49 -11.29
N LYS A 447 -14.76 -20.75 -12.60
CA LYS A 447 -15.99 -21.11 -13.29
C LYS A 447 -16.57 -22.42 -12.75
N ASP A 448 -15.74 -23.43 -12.53
CA ASP A 448 -16.16 -24.72 -11.98
C ASP A 448 -16.65 -24.58 -10.54
N ARG A 449 -15.96 -23.76 -9.73
CA ARG A 449 -16.39 -23.44 -8.35
C ARG A 449 -17.75 -22.75 -8.31
N LEU A 450 -17.97 -21.75 -9.16
CA LEU A 450 -19.26 -21.06 -9.29
C LEU A 450 -20.37 -22.02 -9.75
N GLN A 451 -20.07 -22.94 -10.65
CA GLN A 451 -21.02 -23.98 -11.06
C GLN A 451 -21.36 -24.93 -9.91
N ALA A 452 -20.38 -25.33 -9.10
CA ALA A 452 -20.60 -26.18 -7.93
C ALA A 452 -21.46 -25.48 -6.86
N GLU A 453 -21.19 -24.21 -6.55
CA GLU A 453 -22.00 -23.42 -5.60
C GLU A 453 -23.45 -23.24 -6.08
N ASN A 454 -23.65 -23.01 -7.38
CA ASN A 454 -24.97 -22.92 -7.98
C ASN A 454 -25.74 -24.24 -7.87
N ARG A 455 -25.09 -25.39 -8.09
CA ARG A 455 -25.69 -26.72 -7.91
C ARG A 455 -26.13 -26.96 -6.46
N ILE A 456 -25.28 -26.63 -5.49
CA ILE A 456 -25.60 -26.76 -4.05
C ILE A 456 -26.80 -25.87 -3.68
N THR A 457 -26.83 -24.64 -4.19
CA THR A 457 -27.92 -23.69 -3.93
C THR A 457 -29.25 -24.17 -4.52
N GLN A 458 -29.24 -24.75 -5.72
CA GLN A 458 -30.43 -25.35 -6.33
C GLN A 458 -30.93 -26.57 -5.54
N GLN A 459 -30.04 -27.44 -5.06
CA GLN A 459 -30.43 -28.58 -4.22
C GLN A 459 -31.09 -28.14 -2.91
N LYS A 460 -30.56 -27.10 -2.25
CA LYS A 460 -31.17 -26.54 -1.02
C LYS A 460 -32.57 -25.97 -1.28
N LYS A 461 -32.79 -25.31 -2.43
CA LYS A 461 -34.12 -24.81 -2.82
C LYS A 461 -35.12 -25.95 -3.03
N LEU A 462 -34.72 -27.02 -3.72
CA LEU A 462 -35.55 -28.21 -3.95
C LEU A 462 -35.89 -28.96 -2.66
N ALA A 463 -34.95 -29.07 -1.72
CA ALA A 463 -35.21 -29.68 -0.42
C ALA A 463 -36.25 -28.87 0.39
N ARG A 464 -36.14 -27.54 0.37
CA ARG A 464 -37.09 -26.64 1.07
C ARG A 464 -38.51 -26.73 0.49
N THR A 465 -38.66 -26.78 -0.84
CA THR A 465 -39.98 -26.92 -1.47
C THR A 465 -40.61 -28.29 -1.17
N ARG A 466 -39.84 -29.38 -1.17
CA ARG A 466 -40.31 -30.70 -0.73
C ARG A 466 -40.80 -30.70 0.72
N GLY A 467 -40.06 -30.06 1.63
CA GLY A 467 -40.47 -29.94 3.04
C GLY A 467 -41.79 -29.18 3.24
N ILE A 468 -42.03 -28.12 2.46
CA ILE A 468 -43.30 -27.37 2.48
C ILE A 468 -44.46 -28.26 2.02
N TRP A 469 -44.30 -29.00 0.92
CA TRP A 469 -45.34 -29.90 0.41
C TRP A 469 -45.68 -31.04 1.36
N LEU A 470 -44.67 -31.62 2.03
CA LEU A 470 -44.87 -32.60 3.09
C LEU A 470 -45.68 -32.04 4.27
N SER A 471 -45.38 -30.81 4.68
CA SER A 471 -46.09 -30.14 5.78
C SER A 471 -47.57 -29.90 5.43
N ILE A 472 -47.86 -29.46 4.20
CA ILE A 472 -49.23 -29.28 3.70
C ILE A 472 -49.98 -30.62 3.69
N ALA A 473 -49.33 -31.71 3.24
CA ALA A 473 -49.94 -33.04 3.25
C ALA A 473 -50.30 -33.52 4.67
N CYS A 474 -49.42 -33.28 5.67
CA CYS A 474 -49.71 -33.61 7.06
C CYS A 474 -50.89 -32.82 7.63
N ILE A 475 -51.01 -31.53 7.30
CA ILE A 475 -52.14 -30.68 7.74
C ILE A 475 -53.45 -31.19 7.13
N LEU A 476 -53.47 -31.50 5.83
CA LEU A 476 -54.65 -32.05 5.16
C LEU A 476 -55.09 -33.38 5.76
N ALA A 477 -54.14 -34.26 6.10
CA ALA A 477 -54.43 -35.52 6.79
C ALA A 477 -55.05 -35.29 8.18
N ALA A 478 -54.52 -34.36 8.97
CA ALA A 478 -55.05 -34.01 10.28
C ALA A 478 -56.49 -33.44 10.19
N ILE A 479 -56.75 -32.59 9.19
CA ILE A 479 -58.09 -32.07 8.92
C ILE A 479 -59.05 -33.20 8.58
N ALA A 480 -58.66 -34.16 7.74
CA ALA A 480 -59.50 -35.31 7.38
C ALA A 480 -59.86 -36.16 8.60
N VAL A 481 -58.89 -36.42 9.50
CA VAL A 481 -59.12 -37.13 10.77
C VAL A 481 -60.10 -36.36 11.66
N PHE A 482 -59.94 -35.04 11.76
CA PHE A 482 -60.84 -34.19 12.55
C PHE A 482 -62.27 -34.18 12.01
N MET A 483 -62.44 -34.12 10.68
CA MET A 483 -63.75 -34.21 10.04
C MET A 483 -64.42 -35.57 10.30
N ALA A 484 -63.66 -36.67 10.20
CA ALA A 484 -64.17 -38.00 10.50
C ALA A 484 -64.64 -38.12 11.96
N TYR A 485 -63.90 -37.51 12.90
CA TYR A 485 -64.27 -37.44 14.30
C TYR A 485 -65.57 -36.63 14.54
N GLN A 486 -65.68 -35.44 13.93
CA GLN A 486 -66.90 -34.60 13.98
C GLN A 486 -68.14 -35.34 13.47
N SER A 487 -68.02 -36.07 12.37
CA SER A 487 -69.11 -36.85 11.79
C SER A 487 -69.58 -37.97 12.72
N ARG A 488 -68.64 -38.69 13.38
CA ARG A 488 -68.99 -39.70 14.40
C ARG A 488 -69.69 -39.08 15.60
N LYS A 489 -69.22 -37.93 16.08
CA LYS A 489 -69.84 -37.24 17.23
C LYS A 489 -71.30 -36.88 16.96
N LYS A 490 -71.60 -36.33 15.78
CA LYS A 490 -72.98 -36.00 15.38
C LYS A 490 -73.90 -37.22 15.28
N ALA A 491 -73.38 -38.36 14.83
CA ALA A 491 -74.17 -39.59 14.75
C ALA A 491 -74.61 -40.08 16.14
N ILE A 492 -73.71 -40.01 17.13
CA ILE A 492 -73.99 -40.39 18.52
C ILE A 492 -75.02 -39.45 19.17
N GLU A 493 -74.93 -38.14 18.91
CA GLU A 493 -75.91 -37.16 19.43
C GLU A 493 -77.34 -37.41 18.90
N LEU A 494 -77.49 -37.89 17.66
CA LEU A 494 -78.77 -38.22 17.05
C LEU A 494 -79.44 -39.46 17.67
N GLU A 495 -78.65 -40.49 18.00
CA GLU A 495 -79.14 -41.69 18.71
C GLU A 495 -79.62 -41.37 20.13
N ILE A 496 -78.93 -40.47 20.84
CA ILE A 496 -79.35 -40.04 22.18
C ILE A 496 -80.68 -39.26 22.11
N LYS A 497 -80.85 -38.44 21.07
CA LYS A 497 -82.04 -37.60 20.89
C LYS A 497 -83.30 -38.41 20.54
N SER A 498 -83.17 -39.50 19.80
CA SER A 498 -84.29 -40.39 19.48
C SER A 498 -84.73 -41.23 20.68
N ALA A 499 -83.79 -41.66 21.53
CA ALA A 499 -84.09 -42.37 22.78
C ALA A 499 -84.83 -41.48 23.80
N ALA A 500 -84.46 -40.20 23.92
CA ALA A 500 -85.13 -39.25 24.81
C ALA A 500 -86.60 -38.99 24.43
N LEU A 501 -86.90 -39.01 23.12
CA LEU A 501 -88.24 -38.73 22.57
C LEU A 501 -89.26 -39.87 22.82
N GLN A 502 -88.78 -41.11 23.06
CA GLN A 502 -89.65 -42.23 23.45
C GLN A 502 -90.05 -42.16 24.93
N VAL A 503 -89.17 -41.65 25.80
CA VAL A 503 -89.42 -41.51 27.25
C VAL A 503 -90.38 -40.35 27.57
N GLU A 504 -90.43 -39.34 26.71
CA GLU A 504 -91.28 -38.15 26.90
C GLU A 504 -92.77 -38.40 26.58
N LYS A 505 -93.09 -39.44 25.79
CA LYS A 505 -94.47 -39.79 25.41
C LYS A 505 -95.25 -40.56 26.48
N GLU A 506 -94.57 -41.14 27.46
CA GLU A 506 -95.20 -41.93 28.55
C GLU A 506 -95.43 -41.13 29.86
N LYS A 507 -94.87 -39.93 30.01
CA LYS A 507 -94.98 -39.12 31.25
C LYS A 507 -96.08 -38.06 31.27
N SER A 508 -96.82 -37.87 30.18
CA SER A 508 -97.67 -36.68 29.99
C SER A 508 -99.07 -36.74 30.63
N ASN A 509 -99.44 -37.78 31.38
CA ASN A 509 -100.81 -37.94 31.93
C ASN A 509 -100.96 -37.75 33.45
N HIS A 510 -99.93 -37.33 34.21
CA HIS A 510 -100.04 -37.33 35.68
C HIS A 510 -99.47 -36.11 36.46
N GLN A 511 -99.04 -35.01 35.82
CA GLN A 511 -98.42 -33.88 36.52
C GLN A 511 -99.15 -32.52 36.45
N LEU A 512 -100.21 -32.36 35.65
CA LEU A 512 -100.85 -31.05 35.44
C LEU A 512 -101.82 -30.58 36.55
N ASP A 513 -102.35 -31.46 37.40
CA ASP A 513 -103.27 -31.06 38.48
C ASP A 513 -102.56 -30.49 39.73
N SER A 514 -101.25 -30.67 39.87
CA SER A 514 -100.52 -30.26 41.09
C SER A 514 -100.03 -28.81 41.09
N ILE A 515 -99.79 -28.21 39.92
CA ILE A 515 -99.24 -26.85 39.78
C ILE A 515 -100.35 -25.78 39.86
N ALA A 516 -101.56 -26.09 39.41
CA ALA A 516 -102.70 -25.17 39.43
C ALA A 516 -103.14 -24.79 40.86
N ASN A 517 -103.05 -25.71 41.83
CA ASN A 517 -103.44 -25.46 43.22
C ASN A 517 -102.48 -24.53 43.99
N ILE A 518 -101.20 -24.45 43.59
CA ILE A 518 -100.19 -23.62 44.27
C ILE A 518 -100.31 -22.14 43.87
N LEU A 519 -100.63 -21.87 42.60
CA LEU A 519 -100.82 -20.50 42.10
C LEU A 519 -102.05 -19.80 42.70
N ILE A 520 -103.13 -20.54 42.97
CA ILE A 520 -104.34 -20.02 43.61
C ILE A 520 -104.07 -19.59 45.06
N GLN A 521 -103.23 -20.32 45.79
CA GLN A 521 -102.89 -20.01 47.19
C GLN A 521 -101.98 -18.77 47.34
N VAL A 522 -101.10 -18.52 46.37
CA VAL A 522 -100.22 -17.34 46.38
C VAL A 522 -101.01 -16.05 46.14
N ASP A 523 -101.95 -16.08 45.19
CA ASP A 523 -102.80 -14.92 44.85
C ASP A 523 -103.70 -14.50 46.02
N GLN A 524 -104.27 -15.47 46.76
CA GLN A 524 -105.05 -15.21 47.98
C GLN A 524 -104.26 -14.47 49.08
N GLN A 525 -102.94 -14.71 49.20
CA GLN A 525 -102.11 -14.07 50.21
C GLN A 525 -101.69 -12.64 49.81
N PHE A 526 -101.52 -12.37 48.52
CA PHE A 526 -101.29 -11.01 48.02
C PHE A 526 -102.53 -10.12 48.19
N GLY A 527 -103.74 -10.68 47.98
CA GLY A 527 -104.99 -9.98 48.28
C GLY A 527 -105.12 -9.55 49.75
N MET A 528 -104.70 -10.40 50.68
CA MET A 528 -104.65 -10.06 52.11
C MET A 528 -103.64 -8.94 52.43
N MET A 529 -102.47 -8.92 51.78
CA MET A 529 -101.45 -7.88 52.00
C MET A 529 -101.86 -6.51 51.45
N ASP A 530 -102.57 -6.47 50.32
CA ASP A 530 -103.09 -5.22 49.74
C ASP A 530 -104.17 -4.58 50.63
N SER A 531 -105.05 -5.40 51.26
CA SER A 531 -106.01 -4.93 52.27
C SER A 531 -105.36 -4.41 53.56
N ILE A 532 -104.19 -4.92 53.95
CA ILE A 532 -103.42 -4.40 55.11
C ILE A 532 -102.76 -3.05 54.77
N VAL A 533 -102.22 -2.87 53.55
CA VAL A 533 -101.61 -1.61 53.09
C VAL A 533 -102.65 -0.50 52.90
N LYS A 534 -103.89 -0.86 52.54
CA LYS A 534 -105.04 0.06 52.48
C LYS A 534 -105.66 0.39 53.84
N GLY A 535 -105.15 -0.20 54.94
CA GLY A 535 -105.55 0.10 56.32
C GLY A 535 -106.81 -0.61 56.82
N GLU A 536 -107.31 -1.61 56.09
CA GLU A 536 -108.57 -2.31 56.37
C GLU A 536 -108.40 -3.52 57.32
N LEU A 537 -107.17 -3.92 57.62
CA LEU A 537 -106.81 -5.02 58.53
C LEU A 537 -105.66 -4.63 59.47
N PRO A 538 -105.60 -5.16 60.71
CA PRO A 538 -104.57 -4.83 61.68
C PRO A 538 -103.19 -5.42 61.30
N TYR A 539 -102.12 -4.66 61.58
CA TYR A 539 -100.74 -4.99 61.21
C TYR A 539 -100.24 -6.34 61.77
N SER A 540 -100.89 -6.87 62.82
CA SER A 540 -100.61 -8.19 63.39
C SER A 540 -100.83 -9.36 62.43
N ASP A 541 -101.67 -9.19 61.39
CA ASP A 541 -101.92 -10.23 60.37
C ASP A 541 -100.89 -10.22 59.24
N LEU A 542 -100.11 -9.12 59.08
CA LEU A 542 -99.01 -9.03 58.12
C LEU A 542 -97.93 -10.08 58.41
N VAL A 543 -97.65 -10.32 59.68
CA VAL A 543 -96.64 -11.28 60.12
C VAL A 543 -97.05 -12.72 59.77
N LYS A 544 -98.34 -13.06 59.83
CA LYS A 544 -98.86 -14.38 59.44
C LYS A 544 -98.80 -14.60 57.92
N SER A 545 -99.21 -13.62 57.11
CA SER A 545 -99.12 -13.72 55.64
C SER A 545 -97.68 -13.76 55.14
N VAL A 546 -96.75 -13.03 55.77
CA VAL A 546 -95.30 -13.11 55.44
C VAL A 546 -94.71 -14.49 55.79
N ILE A 547 -95.18 -15.14 56.86
CA ILE A 547 -94.75 -16.51 57.21
C ILE A 547 -95.28 -17.54 56.21
N THR A 548 -96.56 -17.46 55.81
CA THR A 548 -97.18 -18.37 54.82
C THR A 548 -96.54 -18.23 53.43
N LEU A 549 -96.26 -16.99 52.98
CA LEU A 549 -95.53 -16.74 51.73
C LEU A 549 -94.07 -17.23 51.79
N LYS A 550 -93.40 -17.09 52.94
CA LYS A 550 -92.06 -17.68 53.14
C LYS A 550 -92.07 -19.21 53.13
N SER A 551 -93.14 -19.89 53.52
CA SER A 551 -93.26 -21.35 53.40
C SER A 551 -93.57 -21.83 51.97
N LEU A 552 -94.35 -21.05 51.20
CA LEU A 552 -94.68 -21.35 49.81
C LEU A 552 -93.49 -21.14 48.86
N VAL A 553 -92.63 -20.16 49.16
CA VAL A 553 -91.44 -19.82 48.34
C VAL A 553 -90.20 -20.68 48.69
N ARG A 554 -90.26 -21.52 49.73
CA ARG A 554 -89.12 -22.36 50.15
C ARG A 554 -89.01 -23.71 49.43
N ASN A 555 -90.02 -24.08 48.64
CA ASN A 555 -89.97 -25.23 47.73
C ASN A 555 -89.76 -24.72 46.30
N ASP A 556 -88.50 -24.53 45.94
CA ASP A 556 -87.93 -24.50 44.58
C ASP A 556 -88.73 -23.84 43.44
N THR A 557 -88.35 -22.61 43.06
CA THR A 557 -87.65 -22.26 41.79
C THR A 557 -87.88 -20.80 41.37
N MET A 558 -86.79 -20.16 40.89
CA MET A 558 -86.71 -18.99 39.98
C MET A 558 -87.00 -17.54 40.45
N LYS A 559 -86.02 -16.67 40.16
CA LYS A 559 -86.06 -15.20 39.96
C LYS A 559 -86.37 -14.29 41.16
N ALA A 560 -85.32 -13.95 41.92
CA ALA A 560 -85.26 -12.72 42.70
C ALA A 560 -83.81 -12.22 42.83
N SER A 561 -83.39 -11.30 41.94
CA SER A 561 -82.45 -10.19 42.25
C SER A 561 -81.98 -9.38 41.03
N GLU A 562 -82.59 -9.53 39.84
CA GLU A 562 -82.50 -8.52 38.76
C GLU A 562 -83.03 -7.12 39.18
N MET A 563 -83.59 -6.98 40.39
CA MET A 563 -83.99 -5.71 41.00
C MET A 563 -83.14 -5.28 42.22
N ALA A 564 -82.09 -6.04 42.60
CA ALA A 564 -81.47 -5.85 43.93
C ALA A 564 -80.21 -4.98 43.99
N ALA A 565 -79.50 -4.65 42.90
CA ALA A 565 -78.26 -3.88 43.08
C ALA A 565 -77.85 -2.99 41.89
N GLN A 566 -78.84 -2.42 41.24
CA GLN A 566 -78.82 -1.08 40.62
C GLN A 566 -78.50 0.06 41.62
N TYR A 567 -77.90 -0.24 42.77
CA TYR A 567 -77.71 0.70 43.87
C TYR A 567 -76.32 1.36 43.90
N ILE A 568 -75.37 0.98 43.02
CA ILE A 568 -74.00 1.54 43.03
C ILE A 568 -73.50 1.85 41.61
N SER A 569 -74.27 2.65 40.87
CA SER A 569 -73.73 3.65 39.96
C SER A 569 -73.39 4.91 40.77
N VAL A 570 -72.38 5.71 40.36
CA VAL A 570 -72.51 7.19 40.19
C VAL A 570 -71.20 8.00 40.20
N ILE A 571 -70.09 7.68 40.89
CA ILE A 571 -69.01 8.69 41.01
C ILE A 571 -67.86 8.53 39.99
N ARG A 572 -68.08 9.20 38.84
CA ARG A 572 -67.13 10.02 38.01
C ARG A 572 -66.00 9.27 37.27
N ILE A 573 -66.09 9.02 35.95
CA ILE A 573 -66.19 9.92 34.77
C ILE A 573 -64.93 10.82 34.61
N LEU A 574 -64.15 10.61 33.53
CA LEU A 574 -63.86 11.60 32.44
C LEU A 574 -62.61 11.25 31.60
N THR A 575 -62.87 10.88 30.33
CA THR A 575 -62.22 11.33 29.08
C THR A 575 -60.68 11.38 28.90
N SER A 576 -60.20 10.52 28.00
CA SER A 576 -59.42 10.79 26.75
C SER A 576 -58.10 11.59 26.73
N ALA A 577 -57.12 10.97 26.06
CA ALA A 577 -56.18 11.52 25.05
C ALA A 577 -54.83 12.16 25.46
N ASN A 578 -53.78 11.55 24.88
CA ASN A 578 -52.54 12.07 24.28
C ASN A 578 -51.42 12.79 25.09
N ILE A 579 -50.24 12.15 24.98
CA ILE A 579 -48.94 12.64 24.45
C ILE A 579 -48.13 13.70 25.24
N GLU A 580 -46.89 13.26 25.51
CA GLU A 580 -45.58 13.96 25.59
C GLU A 580 -44.98 14.53 26.88
N GLN A 581 -43.75 14.02 27.07
CA GLN A 581 -42.49 14.64 27.51
C GLN A 581 -42.27 14.98 28.99
N GLY A 582 -41.25 14.30 29.53
CA GLY A 582 -40.06 15.03 29.97
C GLY A 582 -39.67 14.87 31.43
N ALA A 583 -38.88 13.82 31.70
CA ALA A 583 -37.77 13.75 32.65
C ALA A 583 -37.97 14.25 34.10
N GLU A 584 -37.89 13.31 35.07
CA GLU A 584 -36.90 13.35 36.17
C GLU A 584 -37.18 12.23 37.19
N LYS A 585 -36.58 11.05 36.99
CA LYS A 585 -36.05 10.15 38.05
C LYS A 585 -35.38 8.91 37.44
N ALA A 586 -34.43 9.11 36.53
CA ALA A 586 -33.54 8.04 36.08
C ALA A 586 -32.52 7.74 37.19
N LYS A 587 -32.93 7.00 38.23
CA LYS A 587 -32.02 6.48 39.26
C LYS A 587 -32.24 5.02 39.67
N GLU A 588 -33.21 4.25 39.16
CA GLU A 588 -33.50 2.89 39.70
C GLU A 588 -33.95 1.78 38.70
N ASP A 589 -33.99 2.00 37.38
CA ASP A 589 -34.74 1.11 36.47
C ASP A 589 -33.93 -0.07 35.85
N SER A 590 -33.69 -1.13 36.63
CA SER A 590 -33.37 -2.47 36.09
C SER A 590 -34.11 -3.58 36.85
N ILE A 591 -35.34 -3.28 37.26
CA ILE A 591 -36.21 -4.18 38.03
C ILE A 591 -37.57 -4.25 37.33
N PHE A 592 -37.87 -5.39 36.71
CA PHE A 592 -39.10 -5.62 35.94
C PHE A 592 -40.04 -6.60 36.66
N ASN A 593 -41.36 -6.40 36.58
CA ASN A 593 -42.38 -7.25 37.25
C ASN A 593 -43.09 -8.23 36.28
N THR A 594 -42.50 -8.53 35.12
CA THR A 594 -43.19 -9.24 34.02
C THR A 594 -42.39 -10.43 33.49
N SER A 595 -43.10 -11.39 32.88
CA SER A 595 -42.55 -12.69 32.43
C SER A 595 -42.20 -12.77 30.94
N HIS A 596 -42.51 -11.75 30.14
CA HIS A 596 -42.12 -11.63 28.74
C HIS A 596 -41.22 -10.41 28.54
N VAL A 597 -40.01 -10.63 28.05
CA VAL A 597 -39.02 -9.58 27.79
C VAL A 597 -38.75 -9.53 26.29
N ASN A 598 -39.16 -8.42 25.66
CA ASN A 598 -38.80 -8.08 24.29
C ASN A 598 -37.62 -7.13 24.32
N LEU A 599 -36.50 -7.54 23.73
CA LEU A 599 -35.29 -6.73 23.65
C LEU A 599 -35.03 -6.32 22.21
N VAL A 600 -35.01 -5.02 21.95
CA VAL A 600 -34.63 -4.45 20.66
C VAL A 600 -33.22 -3.86 20.80
N LEU A 601 -32.25 -4.46 20.11
CA LEU A 601 -30.84 -4.09 20.11
C LEU A 601 -30.44 -3.42 18.79
N LEU A 602 -29.62 -2.38 18.86
CA LEU A 602 -28.94 -1.81 17.69
C LEU A 602 -27.48 -2.29 17.67
N LEU A 603 -27.13 -3.13 16.70
CA LEU A 603 -25.78 -3.68 16.56
C LEU A 603 -24.98 -2.87 15.55
N ASN A 604 -23.80 -2.37 15.94
CA ASN A 604 -22.82 -1.78 15.03
C ASN A 604 -21.91 -2.89 14.50
N THR A 605 -22.20 -3.43 13.32
CA THR A 605 -21.41 -4.53 12.76
C THR A 605 -20.25 -3.98 11.92
N PRO A 606 -18.98 -4.31 12.22
CA PRO A 606 -17.84 -3.83 11.45
C PRO A 606 -17.79 -4.42 10.03
N GLN A 607 -18.39 -5.58 9.81
CA GLN A 607 -18.40 -6.28 8.53
C GLN A 607 -19.79 -6.80 8.13
N PRO A 608 -20.22 -6.63 6.87
CA PRO A 608 -21.43 -7.26 6.35
C PRO A 608 -21.25 -8.79 6.30
N LYS A 609 -22.34 -9.55 6.56
CA LYS A 609 -22.40 -11.03 6.53
C LYS A 609 -21.79 -11.80 7.71
N GLU A 610 -21.70 -11.20 8.89
CA GLU A 610 -21.31 -11.93 10.11
C GLU A 610 -22.51 -12.64 10.77
N TYR A 611 -22.28 -13.86 11.28
CA TYR A 611 -23.24 -14.60 12.11
C TYR A 611 -23.07 -14.18 13.56
N ILE A 612 -24.16 -13.71 14.18
CA ILE A 612 -24.18 -13.29 15.58
C ILE A 612 -25.11 -14.22 16.36
N GLN A 613 -24.66 -14.65 17.53
CA GLN A 613 -25.42 -15.50 18.44
C GLN A 613 -25.77 -14.70 19.71
N VAL A 614 -27.06 -14.58 20.03
CA VAL A 614 -27.54 -13.94 21.27
C VAL A 614 -27.97 -15.02 22.25
N LYS A 615 -27.42 -15.00 23.46
CA LYS A 615 -27.76 -15.92 24.56
C LYS A 615 -28.33 -15.16 25.74
N TRP A 616 -29.46 -15.63 26.25
CA TRP A 616 -30.01 -15.20 27.53
C TRP A 616 -29.42 -16.08 28.63
N MET A 617 -29.00 -15.50 29.74
CA MET A 617 -28.32 -16.25 30.81
C MET A 617 -28.80 -15.79 32.19
N LYS A 618 -28.87 -16.70 33.16
CA LYS A 618 -28.99 -16.36 34.59
C LYS A 618 -27.64 -15.78 35.06
N ALA A 619 -27.63 -15.03 36.17
CA ALA A 619 -26.40 -14.49 36.76
C ALA A 619 -25.35 -15.58 37.08
N ASN A 620 -25.77 -16.82 37.31
CA ASN A 620 -24.89 -17.97 37.53
C ASN A 620 -24.27 -18.56 36.24
N GLY A 621 -24.52 -17.97 35.07
CA GLY A 621 -23.97 -18.39 33.80
C GLY A 621 -24.78 -19.44 33.03
N ASN A 622 -25.91 -19.93 33.56
CA ASN A 622 -26.75 -20.87 32.84
C ASN A 622 -27.52 -20.19 31.70
N VAL A 623 -27.43 -20.72 30.49
CA VAL A 623 -28.19 -20.24 29.32
C VAL A 623 -29.67 -20.60 29.47
N ILE A 624 -30.55 -19.67 29.15
CA ILE A 624 -32.00 -19.79 29.25
C ILE A 624 -32.61 -19.66 27.85
N GLY A 625 -33.37 -20.66 27.43
CA GLY A 625 -33.95 -20.67 26.08
C GLY A 625 -32.91 -20.93 24.99
N ASP A 626 -33.39 -20.99 23.75
CA ASP A 626 -32.52 -21.29 22.60
C ASP A 626 -31.74 -20.04 22.16
N PRO A 627 -30.44 -20.19 21.82
CA PRO A 627 -29.65 -19.11 21.28
C PRO A 627 -30.25 -18.61 19.96
N TYR A 628 -30.40 -17.29 19.84
CA TYR A 628 -30.91 -16.66 18.64
C TYR A 628 -29.75 -16.36 17.68
N TYR A 629 -29.82 -16.89 16.45
CA TYR A 629 -28.78 -16.70 15.43
C TYR A 629 -29.28 -15.74 14.36
N LEU A 630 -28.54 -14.67 14.12
CA LEU A 630 -28.85 -13.69 13.09
C LEU A 630 -27.75 -13.67 12.03
N ASN A 631 -28.16 -13.70 10.76
CA ASN A 631 -27.29 -13.42 9.62
C ASN A 631 -27.53 -11.97 9.19
N VAL A 632 -26.54 -11.11 9.43
CA VAL A 632 -26.63 -9.67 9.14
C VAL A 632 -26.44 -9.47 7.63
N LYS A 633 -27.54 -9.31 6.90
CA LYS A 633 -27.58 -9.18 5.43
C LYS A 633 -27.41 -7.76 4.90
N SER A 634 -27.24 -6.76 5.77
CA SER A 634 -27.23 -5.35 5.39
C SER A 634 -25.81 -4.82 5.16
N ASP A 635 -25.62 -4.00 4.13
CA ASP A 635 -24.41 -3.20 3.88
C ASP A 635 -24.34 -1.95 4.79
N SER A 636 -25.34 -1.75 5.66
CA SER A 636 -25.37 -0.68 6.68
C SER A 636 -24.53 -1.05 7.90
N SER A 637 -23.77 -0.07 8.42
CA SER A 637 -22.94 -0.22 9.63
C SER A 637 -23.73 -0.40 10.94
N GLN A 638 -25.06 -0.32 10.89
CA GLN A 638 -25.96 -0.54 12.02
C GLN A 638 -27.14 -1.42 11.58
N THR A 639 -27.49 -2.44 12.37
CA THR A 639 -28.66 -3.30 12.16
C THR A 639 -29.44 -3.46 13.45
N TRP A 640 -30.76 -3.28 13.38
CA TRP A 640 -31.66 -3.55 14.50
C TRP A 640 -31.95 -5.05 14.61
N VAL A 641 -31.88 -5.58 15.83
CA VAL A 641 -32.12 -6.98 16.15
C VAL A 641 -33.12 -7.05 17.29
N THR A 642 -34.24 -7.72 17.06
CA THR A 642 -35.22 -7.99 18.11
C THR A 642 -35.07 -9.44 18.55
N ALA A 643 -34.82 -9.65 19.84
CA ALA A 643 -34.81 -10.97 20.46
C ALA A 643 -35.82 -10.98 21.61
N THR A 644 -36.63 -12.04 21.67
CA THR A 644 -37.66 -12.22 22.68
C THR A 644 -37.40 -13.49 23.46
N THR A 645 -37.58 -13.43 24.77
CA THR A 645 -37.59 -14.64 25.62
C THR A 645 -38.64 -14.53 26.72
N THR A 646 -39.08 -15.69 27.21
CA THR A 646 -40.02 -15.81 28.33
C THR A 646 -39.26 -16.26 29.57
N ILE A 647 -39.24 -15.42 30.61
CA ILE A 647 -38.55 -15.71 31.86
C ILE A 647 -39.60 -16.01 32.94
N LYS A 648 -39.51 -17.20 33.54
CA LYS A 648 -40.52 -17.72 34.47
C LYS A 648 -40.20 -17.47 35.94
N ASP A 649 -38.95 -17.17 36.27
CA ASP A 649 -38.48 -17.05 37.66
C ASP A 649 -37.96 -15.65 37.97
N THR A 650 -38.14 -15.19 39.20
CA THR A 650 -37.53 -13.94 39.69
C THR A 650 -36.03 -14.12 39.91
N GLY A 651 -35.21 -13.13 39.55
CA GLY A 651 -33.76 -13.22 39.69
C GLY A 651 -32.99 -12.22 38.84
N GLU A 652 -31.66 -12.33 38.85
CA GLU A 652 -30.77 -11.57 37.98
C GLU A 652 -30.43 -12.35 36.70
N TYR A 653 -30.46 -11.62 35.60
CA TYR A 653 -30.32 -12.12 34.25
C TYR A 653 -29.33 -11.26 33.47
N ARG A 654 -28.73 -11.83 32.43
CA ARG A 654 -27.92 -11.11 31.46
C ARG A 654 -28.20 -11.59 30.04
N VAL A 655 -28.10 -10.69 29.09
CA VAL A 655 -28.02 -11.01 27.66
C VAL A 655 -26.58 -10.88 27.23
N ALA A 656 -26.05 -11.89 26.55
CA ALA A 656 -24.69 -11.91 26.01
C ALA A 656 -24.74 -12.15 24.50
N ILE A 657 -23.93 -11.41 23.76
CA ILE A 657 -23.84 -11.43 22.30
C ILE A 657 -22.50 -12.04 21.94
N PHE A 658 -22.49 -13.03 21.05
CA PHE A 658 -21.30 -13.73 20.60
C PHE A 658 -21.13 -13.58 19.09
N ASN A 659 -19.88 -13.42 18.64
CA ASN A 659 -19.55 -13.40 17.20
C ASN A 659 -19.47 -14.82 16.61
N SER A 660 -19.14 -14.88 15.32
CA SER A 660 -19.09 -16.13 14.54
C SER A 660 -18.06 -17.16 15.04
N ILE A 661 -17.06 -16.73 15.81
CA ILE A 661 -16.03 -17.56 16.42
C ILE A 661 -16.30 -17.88 17.91
N GLY A 662 -17.47 -17.51 18.43
CA GLY A 662 -17.91 -17.85 19.78
C GLY A 662 -17.35 -16.96 20.90
N VAL A 663 -16.80 -15.79 20.56
CA VAL A 663 -16.29 -14.80 21.52
C VAL A 663 -17.43 -13.84 21.92
N GLU A 664 -17.60 -13.59 23.22
CA GLU A 664 -18.58 -12.61 23.74
C GLU A 664 -18.13 -11.19 23.37
N VAL A 665 -18.98 -10.48 22.62
CA VAL A 665 -18.71 -9.15 22.06
C VAL A 665 -19.60 -8.05 22.66
N GLY A 666 -20.56 -8.41 23.50
CA GLY A 666 -21.40 -7.45 24.23
C GLY A 666 -22.27 -8.16 25.28
N ARG A 667 -22.60 -7.45 26.37
CA ARG A 667 -23.49 -7.95 27.42
C ARG A 667 -24.29 -6.86 28.12
N HIS A 668 -25.45 -7.22 28.64
CA HIS A 668 -26.31 -6.34 29.45
C HIS A 668 -26.97 -7.13 30.59
N TYR A 669 -27.04 -6.56 31.80
CA TYR A 669 -27.61 -7.19 33.00
C TYR A 669 -28.93 -6.55 33.39
N PHE A 670 -29.89 -7.34 33.87
CA PHE A 670 -31.20 -6.87 34.33
C PHE A 670 -31.78 -7.82 35.39
N ARG A 671 -32.75 -7.34 36.20
CA ARG A 671 -33.36 -8.12 37.29
C ARG A 671 -34.89 -8.20 37.12
N ILE A 672 -35.47 -9.37 37.41
CA ILE A 672 -36.93 -9.60 37.38
C ILE A 672 -37.44 -9.89 38.80
N LYS A 673 -38.48 -9.16 39.24
CA LYS A 673 -39.28 -9.38 40.46
C LYS A 673 -40.70 -9.85 40.09
N ALA A 674 -41.44 -10.34 41.08
CA ALA A 674 -42.65 -11.16 41.00
C ALA A 674 -43.58 -10.94 39.77
N ALA A 675 -43.99 -12.05 39.16
CA ALA A 675 -44.73 -12.11 37.89
C ALA A 675 -46.17 -11.59 37.99
N ALA A 676 -46.43 -10.44 37.36
CA ALA A 676 -47.75 -10.09 36.84
C ALA A 676 -47.73 -10.20 35.31
N VAL A 677 -48.76 -10.81 34.73
CA VAL A 677 -48.90 -11.01 33.28
C VAL A 677 -49.18 -9.66 32.63
N ASN A 678 -48.15 -9.00 32.09
CA ASN A 678 -48.24 -7.93 31.11
C ASN A 678 -46.92 -7.83 30.31
N GLU A 679 -46.99 -7.35 29.08
CA GLU A 679 -45.87 -7.28 28.13
C GLU A 679 -45.03 -6.01 28.34
N VAL A 680 -43.69 -6.11 28.33
CA VAL A 680 -42.79 -4.95 28.35
C VAL A 680 -41.88 -5.01 27.12
N SER A 681 -41.90 -3.94 26.33
CA SER A 681 -40.97 -3.71 25.22
C SER A 681 -39.82 -2.83 25.70
N MET A 682 -38.60 -3.36 25.72
CA MET A 682 -37.39 -2.56 25.93
C MET A 682 -36.85 -2.09 24.58
N THR A 683 -36.85 -0.77 24.37
CA THR A 683 -36.12 -0.10 23.30
C THR A 683 -34.95 0.65 23.94
N GLU A 684 -33.79 0.00 23.99
CA GLU A 684 -32.55 0.66 24.41
C GLU A 684 -31.67 0.92 23.18
N THR A 685 -31.34 2.19 22.94
CA THR A 685 -30.32 2.64 21.97
C THR A 685 -28.92 2.57 22.57
N SER A 686 -28.52 1.43 23.12
CA SER A 686 -27.16 1.21 23.62
C SER A 686 -26.27 0.75 22.45
N LYS A 687 -25.30 1.60 22.04
CA LYS A 687 -24.29 1.26 21.01
C LYS A 687 -23.39 0.14 21.52
N PHE A 688 -23.58 -1.09 21.06
CA PHE A 688 -22.63 -2.18 21.30
C PHE A 688 -21.55 -2.17 20.20
N ILE A 689 -20.29 -2.00 20.60
CA ILE A 689 -19.11 -2.02 19.72
C ILE A 689 -18.46 -3.41 19.83
N THR A 690 -18.48 -4.18 18.75
CA THR A 690 -17.79 -5.46 18.66
C THR A 690 -16.27 -5.22 18.59
N MET A 691 -15.53 -5.67 19.62
CA MET A 691 -14.07 -5.55 19.69
C MET A 691 -13.37 -6.64 18.86
N ALA A 692 -12.39 -6.26 18.04
CA ALA A 692 -11.38 -7.17 17.49
C ALA A 692 -10.00 -6.74 18.04
N SER A 693 -9.38 -7.68 18.76
CA SER A 693 -8.00 -7.73 19.28
C SER A 693 -7.10 -6.47 19.14
N GLY A 694 -6.89 -5.81 20.28
CA GLY A 694 -5.85 -4.78 20.51
C GLY A 694 -6.41 -3.53 21.19
N SER A 695 -6.58 -3.60 22.52
CA SER A 695 -6.78 -2.52 23.53
C SER A 695 -6.90 -1.06 23.02
N ILE A 696 -7.85 -0.22 23.42
CA ILE A 696 -8.26 0.15 24.80
C ILE A 696 -9.76 0.45 24.86
N GLU A 697 -10.33 0.21 26.04
CA GLU A 697 -11.63 0.65 26.54
C GLU A 697 -12.06 2.04 26.04
N SER A 698 -13.35 2.22 25.79
CA SER A 698 -13.96 3.53 26.02
C SER A 698 -14.67 3.44 27.37
N PRO A 699 -14.10 3.99 28.45
CA PRO A 699 -14.91 4.32 29.60
C PRO A 699 -15.90 5.40 29.15
N GLY A 700 -17.09 5.41 29.75
CA GLY A 700 -17.87 6.64 29.72
C GLY A 700 -17.02 7.79 30.22
N GLN A 701 -17.14 8.97 29.62
CA GLN A 701 -16.59 10.23 30.16
C GLN A 701 -15.24 10.11 30.90
N GLU A 702 -14.17 9.65 30.24
CA GLU A 702 -12.82 9.83 30.79
C GLU A 702 -11.95 10.63 29.81
N THR A 703 -11.32 11.65 30.37
CA THR A 703 -10.45 12.63 29.72
C THR A 703 -9.31 11.95 28.97
N ASN A 704 -9.16 12.23 27.67
CA ASN A 704 -8.02 11.78 26.87
C ASN A 704 -6.75 12.51 27.33
N SER A 705 -6.11 12.06 28.41
CA SER A 705 -4.81 12.58 28.86
C SER A 705 -3.65 11.67 28.43
N PHE A 706 -2.61 12.28 27.85
CA PHE A 706 -1.38 11.61 27.39
C PHE A 706 -0.17 12.17 28.14
N LYS A 707 0.86 11.36 28.39
CA LYS A 707 2.07 11.87 29.05
C LYS A 707 2.97 12.63 28.06
N LYS A 708 3.61 13.70 28.52
CA LYS A 708 4.64 14.42 27.76
C LYS A 708 5.68 13.47 27.16
N GLY A 709 5.88 13.55 25.84
CA GLY A 709 6.86 12.74 25.10
C GLY A 709 6.36 11.37 24.62
N GLN A 710 5.11 10.99 24.93
CA GLN A 710 4.51 9.75 24.42
C GLN A 710 4.17 9.88 22.93
N MET A 711 4.39 8.81 22.16
CA MET A 711 3.89 8.72 20.78
C MET A 711 2.38 8.56 20.77
N ILE A 712 1.68 9.45 20.07
CA ILE A 712 0.22 9.45 19.95
C ILE A 712 -0.15 8.98 18.54
N HIS A 713 -0.85 7.86 18.47
CA HIS A 713 -1.41 7.33 17.23
C HIS A 713 -2.87 7.76 17.13
N TYR A 714 -3.19 8.62 16.18
CA TYR A 714 -4.54 9.13 15.96
C TYR A 714 -5.09 8.64 14.62
N TRP A 715 -6.23 7.94 14.68
CA TRP A 715 -6.90 7.37 13.52
C TRP A 715 -8.23 8.08 13.30
N PHE A 716 -8.49 8.48 12.06
CA PHE A 716 -9.76 9.07 11.69
C PHE A 716 -10.24 8.52 10.34
N ARG A 717 -11.56 8.55 10.15
CA ARG A 717 -12.21 8.07 8.94
C ARG A 717 -12.85 9.24 8.22
N ILE A 718 -12.43 9.46 6.98
CA ILE A 718 -13.00 10.50 6.11
C ILE A 718 -14.04 9.85 5.20
N ASN A 719 -15.30 10.25 5.35
CA ASN A 719 -16.33 9.94 4.36
C ASN A 719 -16.48 11.17 3.44
N SER A 720 -15.59 11.33 2.46
CA SER A 720 -15.75 12.41 1.45
C SER A 720 -16.61 11.91 0.28
N PRO A 721 -17.68 12.62 -0.09
CA PRO A 721 -18.51 12.25 -1.24
C PRO A 721 -17.88 12.62 -2.60
N LYS A 722 -16.77 13.39 -2.63
CA LYS A 722 -16.07 13.81 -3.85
C LYS A 722 -14.58 13.49 -3.73
N GLY A 723 -14.07 12.65 -4.62
CA GLY A 723 -12.63 12.41 -4.72
C GLY A 723 -11.92 13.64 -5.28
N GLY A 724 -10.70 13.90 -4.82
CA GLY A 724 -9.85 15.02 -5.25
C GLY A 724 -9.76 16.19 -4.27
N ASP A 725 -10.56 16.20 -3.20
CA ASP A 725 -10.48 17.22 -2.15
C ASP A 725 -9.18 17.10 -1.33
N ILE A 726 -8.55 18.25 -1.10
CA ILE A 726 -7.38 18.38 -0.22
C ILE A 726 -7.86 18.66 1.21
N LEU A 727 -7.40 17.85 2.16
CA LEU A 727 -7.68 17.99 3.59
C LEU A 727 -6.38 18.25 4.35
N LEU A 728 -6.43 19.13 5.34
CA LEU A 728 -5.30 19.42 6.23
C LEU A 728 -5.66 18.95 7.63
N VAL A 729 -4.78 18.15 8.24
CA VAL A 729 -4.91 17.76 9.66
C VAL A 729 -3.93 18.62 10.46
N LYS A 730 -4.44 19.33 11.45
CA LYS A 730 -3.67 20.27 12.28
C LYS A 730 -3.73 19.83 13.74
N LEU A 731 -2.60 19.79 14.41
CA LEU A 731 -2.53 19.76 15.87
C LEU A 731 -2.34 21.20 16.35
N MET A 732 -3.26 21.68 17.17
CA MET A 732 -3.27 23.01 17.76
C MET A 732 -2.83 22.90 19.22
N GLY A 733 -1.92 23.78 19.63
CA GLY A 733 -1.46 23.92 21.00
C GLY A 733 -2.49 24.61 21.90
N PRO A 734 -2.21 24.69 23.22
CA PRO A 734 -3.07 25.35 24.20
C PRO A 734 -3.30 26.84 23.93
N ASP A 735 -2.38 27.48 23.22
CA ASP A 735 -2.46 28.88 22.77
C ASP A 735 -3.18 29.03 21.42
N ASN A 736 -3.81 27.95 20.94
CA ASN A 736 -4.45 27.86 19.62
C ASN A 736 -3.48 28.14 18.46
N LYS A 737 -2.16 27.98 18.68
CA LYS A 737 -1.18 27.99 17.59
C LYS A 737 -0.97 26.60 17.04
N LYS A 738 -0.74 26.53 15.73
CA LYS A 738 -0.47 25.28 15.03
C LYS A 738 0.88 24.71 15.47
N VAL A 739 0.86 23.54 16.11
CA VAL A 739 2.04 22.79 16.56
C VAL A 739 2.52 21.84 15.47
N TRP A 740 1.59 21.28 14.70
CA TRP A 740 1.87 20.35 13.61
C TRP A 740 0.77 20.40 12.55
N GLU A 741 1.11 20.12 11.30
CA GLU A 741 0.17 20.04 10.18
C GLU A 741 0.65 19.05 9.13
N ASP A 742 -0.29 18.34 8.51
CA ASP A 742 -0.04 17.48 7.36
C ASP A 742 -1.19 17.57 6.34
N LYS A 743 -0.89 17.28 5.07
CA LYS A 743 -1.77 17.49 3.92
C LYS A 743 -2.11 16.16 3.23
N PHE A 744 -3.39 15.97 2.99
CA PHE A 744 -3.93 14.79 2.34
C PHE A 744 -4.72 15.17 1.08
N THR A 745 -4.64 14.32 0.06
CA THR A 745 -5.54 14.38 -1.10
C THR A 745 -6.45 13.17 -1.03
N THR A 746 -7.76 13.39 -1.09
CA THR A 746 -8.74 12.30 -1.18
C THR A 746 -8.61 11.64 -2.55
N ALA A 747 -8.35 10.33 -2.60
CA ALA A 747 -8.19 9.62 -3.87
C ALA A 747 -9.54 9.52 -4.59
N VAL A 748 -9.54 9.78 -5.90
CA VAL A 748 -10.67 9.50 -6.78
C VAL A 748 -10.74 7.97 -6.92
N ASN A 749 -11.84 7.36 -6.48
CA ASN A 749 -12.02 5.89 -6.42
C ASN A 749 -11.15 5.14 -5.40
N THR A 750 -11.51 5.21 -4.12
CA THR A 750 -11.51 4.01 -3.26
C THR A 750 -12.60 4.17 -2.20
N ASP A 751 -13.47 3.17 -2.10
CA ASP A 751 -14.31 2.97 -0.91
C ASP A 751 -13.40 2.89 0.33
N LYS A 752 -13.74 3.69 1.36
CA LYS A 752 -13.37 3.49 2.78
C LYS A 752 -11.87 3.35 3.10
N GLY A 753 -11.15 4.47 3.20
CA GLY A 753 -9.82 4.50 3.83
C GLY A 753 -9.87 4.99 5.29
N PHE A 754 -9.52 4.14 6.26
CA PHE A 754 -9.01 4.63 7.54
C PHE A 754 -7.63 5.26 7.31
N ARG A 755 -7.40 6.47 7.83
CA ARG A 755 -6.09 7.11 7.79
C ARG A 755 -5.61 7.30 9.23
N GLY A 756 -4.44 6.77 9.54
CA GLY A 756 -3.79 6.87 10.83
C GLY A 756 -2.53 7.69 10.72
N HIS A 757 -2.34 8.63 11.65
CA HIS A 757 -1.08 9.34 11.81
C HIS A 757 -0.53 9.13 13.20
N SER A 758 0.79 9.09 13.25
CA SER A 758 1.53 9.01 14.50
C SER A 758 2.30 10.31 14.64
N PHE A 759 2.05 11.05 15.71
CA PHE A 759 2.83 12.23 16.01
C PHE A 759 3.49 12.04 17.38
N HIS A 760 4.73 12.52 17.51
CA HIS A 760 5.38 12.62 18.81
C HIS A 760 4.60 13.62 19.65
N GLY A 761 4.15 13.20 20.84
CA GLY A 761 3.43 14.05 21.77
C GLY A 761 4.18 15.36 22.01
N ALA A 762 3.43 16.45 22.09
CA ALA A 762 4.01 17.78 22.26
C ALA A 762 4.91 17.85 23.50
N LYS A 763 6.00 18.62 23.43
CA LYS A 763 6.92 18.85 24.55
C LYS A 763 6.32 19.71 25.68
N ALA A 764 5.07 20.13 25.57
CA ALA A 764 4.39 20.99 26.53
C ALA A 764 3.14 20.27 27.05
N SER A 765 2.87 20.41 28.36
CA SER A 765 1.61 19.98 28.96
C SER A 765 0.52 21.02 28.69
N GLY A 766 -0.73 20.57 28.58
CA GLY A 766 -1.89 21.42 28.31
C GLY A 766 -2.94 20.75 27.42
N LYS A 767 -4.00 21.49 27.11
CA LYS A 767 -5.04 21.06 26.17
C LYS A 767 -4.60 21.33 24.73
N PHE A 768 -4.67 20.31 23.89
CA PHE A 768 -4.40 20.39 22.46
C PHE A 768 -5.67 20.03 21.69
N TYR A 769 -5.79 20.56 20.47
CA TYR A 769 -6.92 20.28 19.59
C TYR A 769 -6.43 19.71 18.28
N ILE A 770 -6.92 18.53 17.90
CA ILE A 770 -6.74 18.00 16.57
C ILE A 770 -7.89 18.55 15.71
N LYS A 771 -7.57 19.25 14.63
CA LYS A 771 -8.53 19.82 13.68
C LYS A 771 -8.33 19.24 12.29
N ILE A 772 -9.41 18.87 11.63
CA ILE A 772 -9.44 18.48 10.23
C ILE A 772 -10.10 19.62 9.48
N VAL A 773 -9.38 20.24 8.55
CA VAL A 773 -9.90 21.36 7.76
C VAL A 773 -9.86 21.06 6.26
N ASN A 774 -10.78 21.63 5.50
CA ASN A 774 -10.73 21.56 4.04
C ASN A 774 -9.67 22.52 3.46
N ALA A 775 -9.45 22.47 2.14
CA ALA A 775 -8.53 23.37 1.44
C ALA A 775 -8.85 24.87 1.58
N LYS A 776 -10.08 25.23 1.95
CA LYS A 776 -10.52 26.61 2.22
C LYS A 776 -10.30 27.04 3.67
N GLY A 777 -9.92 26.10 4.55
CA GLY A 777 -9.69 26.34 5.97
C GLY A 777 -10.90 26.09 6.87
N ASP A 778 -12.03 25.61 6.33
CA ASP A 778 -13.22 25.31 7.13
C ASP A 778 -13.02 24.03 7.94
N GLU A 779 -13.37 24.06 9.22
CA GLU A 779 -13.27 22.90 10.12
C GLU A 779 -14.37 21.88 9.81
N LEU A 780 -13.94 20.66 9.49
CA LEU A 780 -14.80 19.53 9.18
C LEU A 780 -15.03 18.63 10.40
N ALA A 781 -14.01 18.52 11.26
CA ALA A 781 -14.06 17.76 12.51
C ALA A 781 -12.94 18.21 13.46
N GLY A 782 -13.18 18.10 14.76
CA GLY A 782 -12.22 18.45 15.80
C GLY A 782 -12.31 17.53 17.01
N HIS A 783 -11.18 17.30 17.69
CA HIS A 783 -11.11 16.49 18.91
C HIS A 783 -10.11 17.09 19.91
N GLU A 784 -10.54 17.27 21.16
CA GLU A 784 -9.68 17.77 22.25
C GLU A 784 -8.91 16.61 22.90
N ILE A 785 -7.62 16.82 23.10
CA ILE A 785 -6.74 15.93 23.87
C ILE A 785 -6.01 16.73 24.94
N THR A 786 -5.74 16.14 26.09
CA THR A 786 -4.93 16.74 27.15
C THR A 786 -3.56 16.05 27.17
N ILE A 787 -2.49 16.81 27.33
CA ILE A 787 -1.15 16.26 27.56
C ILE A 787 -0.74 16.69 28.97
N GLU A 788 -0.52 15.72 29.86
CA GLU A 788 -0.06 15.91 31.24
C GLU A 788 1.46 16.02 31.34
#